data_AF-A0A6B2Z2I9-F1
#
_entry.id   AF-A0A6B2Z2I9-F1
#
_cell.length_a   1.000
_cell.length_b   1.000
_cell.length_c   1.000
_cell.angle_alpha   90.00
_cell.angle_beta   90.00
_cell.angle_gamma   90.00
#
_symmetry.space_group_name_H-M   'P 1'
#
loop_
_entity.id
_entity.type
_entity.pdbx_description
1 polymer ?
#
loop_
_entity_poly.entity_id
_entity_poly.type
_entity_poly.pdbx_seq_one_letter_code
_entity_poly.pdbx_strand_id
1 'polypeptide(L)'
;MEFRSILARFEDVAEHADGGYVAKCAGHPDTRPSLRIWRGEDNKVRMTCRANCRTADVLTGAGLTFSDLFDATGEGLTVSAARPVPVDAGKIAALRMWLDDRLAGLDATVYDYAAERFGLNSRQVQDLEVGSWEPSAEYPEFVSDTFARYPRMVVPFFGFDGVARGAQGRDLSGRCPVRWVSLSNDGGTWAKYGVLRNDSGFDTWVITEGPSDGLTAWAQGYNVIAVRGAGLARNAELIREIAAGLGDTDVVLAGDRDKAGEAFTEELAKALVREGVMVRRLAGIPPGMDLTDWRAEAPTDFAGAFHHAVRRAELVKADEPAEEVTHRGTSGSALLPLTDLGNAQRLFNRLGGHVRMVSGAGVFRWQGRKWEQIPTEALYADVRAVIRAMGEETGHPNPDAHSKWVQRSQDAQKVRGMVDMLSSIPGVYATVDQFDATPDQIAFRNGMVSLRTGELTPHDPEDMNTFYVDVDFKPGARAPRWERFLQECHPDSESTPGFLQELIGYGLSGLSVERCFVMHVGPTTNGKTTFTATLEDVFGAAAHRVDAALFQRRRESGGPRADVVGLRGKRLVISSEWPAHMPLDQALMKSVTGDQTISARGVYARNEITFRPSCLVQVDTNYVPDVDATDAALWQRVRVVPWEQDFRGREDRHLQSTLKREREGVAAWAVAGAVRWFAKYESGKGLEFPSAVEKRTAHYRDASHPLSGFIGEEYEVAEGGFVSKTETWDRYRSWVEECGIRHPMTRNKFYDATRTFPGVMETARNGKRGFKNLRDCNAPEAKAGPGIFGGDH
;
A
#
# COMPACT_ATOMS: atom_id res chain seq x y z
N MET A 1 9.38 -39.13 45.19
CA MET A 1 10.49 -38.22 45.62
C MET A 1 9.86 -36.97 46.24
N GLU A 2 10.48 -36.33 47.23
CA GLU A 2 9.93 -35.07 47.78
C GLU A 2 9.89 -33.97 46.71
N PHE A 3 8.76 -33.28 46.55
CA PHE A 3 8.55 -32.32 45.45
C PHE A 3 9.53 -31.14 45.51
N ARG A 4 9.90 -30.68 46.72
CA ARG A 4 10.97 -29.69 46.91
C ARG A 4 12.33 -30.14 46.38
N SER A 5 12.64 -31.43 46.51
CA SER A 5 13.91 -31.99 46.01
C SER A 5 13.97 -32.01 44.48
N ILE A 6 12.81 -32.07 43.82
CA ILE A 6 12.69 -31.93 42.36
C ILE A 6 12.90 -30.47 41.96
N LEU A 7 12.25 -29.53 42.66
CA LEU A 7 12.41 -28.09 42.39
C LEU A 7 13.86 -27.62 42.60
N ALA A 8 14.55 -28.14 43.61
CA ALA A 8 15.94 -27.80 43.92
C ALA A 8 16.95 -28.19 42.82
N ARG A 9 16.53 -28.95 41.78
CA ARG A 9 17.37 -29.27 40.62
C ARG A 9 17.39 -28.18 39.55
N PHE A 10 16.64 -27.10 39.75
CA PHE A 10 16.50 -26.02 38.78
C PHE A 10 16.90 -24.67 39.40
N GLU A 11 17.40 -23.77 38.57
CA GLU A 11 17.80 -22.41 38.98
C GLU A 11 16.64 -21.43 38.85
N ASP A 12 16.67 -20.33 39.61
CA ASP A 12 15.66 -19.24 39.60
C ASP A 12 14.21 -19.73 39.76
N VAL A 13 13.99 -20.66 40.69
CA VAL A 13 12.65 -21.19 40.99
C VAL A 13 11.79 -20.14 41.69
N ALA A 14 10.65 -19.80 41.08
CA ALA A 14 9.66 -18.89 41.63
C ALA A 14 8.25 -19.46 41.53
N GLU A 15 7.36 -19.08 42.44
CA GLU A 15 5.93 -19.45 42.37
C GLU A 15 5.24 -18.78 41.18
N HIS A 16 4.28 -19.49 40.60
CA HIS A 16 3.48 -19.07 39.45
C HIS A 16 2.00 -18.98 39.85
N ALA A 17 1.29 -18.00 39.28
CA ALA A 17 -0.02 -17.55 39.73
C ALA A 17 -1.17 -18.58 39.67
N ASP A 18 -0.96 -19.73 39.04
CA ASP A 18 -1.92 -20.83 38.86
C ASP A 18 -1.66 -22.03 39.79
N GLY A 19 -0.75 -21.91 40.78
CA GLY A 19 -0.50 -22.95 41.77
C GLY A 19 0.67 -23.90 41.45
N GLY A 20 1.69 -23.46 40.70
CA GLY A 20 2.95 -24.21 40.58
C GLY A 20 4.17 -23.30 40.52
N TYR A 21 5.29 -23.78 39.95
CA TYR A 21 6.56 -23.06 39.88
C TYR A 21 7.05 -22.79 38.44
N VAL A 22 7.81 -21.71 38.25
CA VAL A 22 8.63 -21.47 37.06
C VAL A 22 10.11 -21.49 37.43
N ALA A 23 10.95 -21.97 36.53
CA ALA A 23 12.40 -22.07 36.74
C ALA A 23 13.16 -21.96 35.40
N LYS A 24 14.48 -21.81 35.47
CA LYS A 24 15.35 -21.96 34.30
C LYS A 24 15.38 -23.40 33.81
N CYS A 25 15.39 -23.59 32.50
CA CYS A 25 15.31 -24.90 31.88
C CYS A 25 16.69 -25.54 31.80
N ALA A 26 16.88 -26.69 32.43
CA ALA A 26 18.15 -27.43 32.36
C ALA A 26 18.48 -27.99 30.95
N GLY A 27 17.53 -27.95 30.01
CA GLY A 27 17.68 -28.47 28.65
C GLY A 27 18.22 -27.47 27.62
N HIS A 28 18.36 -26.19 27.96
CA HIS A 28 18.97 -25.18 27.09
C HIS A 28 19.48 -23.98 27.92
N PRO A 29 20.37 -23.13 27.39
CA PRO A 29 20.77 -21.91 28.08
C PRO A 29 19.62 -20.88 28.02
N ASP A 30 19.10 -20.46 29.18
CA ASP A 30 18.09 -19.40 29.28
C ASP A 30 18.51 -18.26 30.21
N THR A 31 18.24 -17.03 29.76
CA THR A 31 18.47 -15.81 30.55
C THR A 31 17.29 -15.47 31.46
N ARG A 32 16.11 -16.05 31.21
CA ARG A 32 14.87 -15.89 31.99
C ARG A 32 14.19 -17.25 32.22
N PRO A 33 13.53 -17.50 33.37
CA PRO A 33 12.84 -18.76 33.65
C PRO A 33 11.83 -19.18 32.57
N SER A 34 12.13 -20.26 31.85
CA SER A 34 11.35 -20.74 30.70
C SER A 34 10.63 -22.07 30.97
N LEU A 35 10.90 -22.73 32.09
CA LEU A 35 10.35 -24.04 32.47
C LEU A 35 9.21 -23.90 33.47
N ARG A 36 8.03 -24.42 33.14
CA ARG A 36 6.89 -24.57 34.07
C ARG A 36 6.97 -25.93 34.76
N ILE A 37 6.83 -25.98 36.09
CA ILE A 37 6.81 -27.21 36.91
C ILE A 37 5.60 -27.16 37.86
N TRP A 38 4.81 -28.21 37.92
CA TRP A 38 3.68 -28.29 38.86
C TRP A 38 3.38 -29.72 39.29
N ARG A 39 2.83 -29.88 40.48
CA ARG A 39 2.33 -31.17 40.99
C ARG A 39 0.82 -31.20 40.90
N GLY A 40 0.25 -32.26 40.32
CA GLY A 40 -1.19 -32.48 40.35
C GLY A 40 -1.64 -33.11 41.67
N GLU A 41 -2.94 -33.07 41.95
CA GLU A 41 -3.56 -33.82 43.07
C GLU A 41 -3.33 -35.34 42.97
N ASP A 42 -2.97 -35.83 41.78
CA ASP A 42 -2.58 -37.22 41.53
C ASP A 42 -1.12 -37.54 41.91
N ASN A 43 -0.46 -36.65 42.64
CA ASN A 43 0.96 -36.72 43.03
C ASN A 43 1.95 -36.84 41.85
N LYS A 44 1.51 -36.53 40.62
CA LYS A 44 2.39 -36.51 39.45
C LYS A 44 2.93 -35.12 39.20
N VAL A 45 4.24 -35.04 39.02
CA VAL A 45 4.93 -33.81 38.62
C VAL A 45 4.90 -33.72 37.10
N ARG A 46 4.47 -32.57 36.62
CA ARG A 46 4.42 -32.23 35.20
C ARG A 46 5.33 -31.05 34.97
N MET A 47 5.99 -31.07 33.82
CA MET A 47 6.89 -29.99 33.42
C MET A 47 6.72 -29.69 31.94
N THR A 48 6.78 -28.41 31.60
CA THR A 48 6.64 -27.93 30.23
C THR A 48 7.57 -26.76 30.02
N CYS A 49 8.52 -26.92 29.09
CA CYS A 49 9.42 -25.85 28.69
C CYS A 49 8.76 -25.01 27.59
N ARG A 50 8.77 -23.68 27.75
CA ARG A 50 8.26 -22.74 26.74
C ARG A 50 9.12 -22.72 25.47
N ALA A 51 10.41 -23.04 25.58
CA ALA A 51 11.31 -23.24 24.44
C ALA A 51 11.19 -24.64 23.79
N ASN A 52 10.16 -25.41 24.17
CA ASN A 52 9.81 -26.71 23.60
C ASN A 52 10.89 -27.81 23.72
N CYS A 53 11.78 -27.72 24.72
CA CYS A 53 12.66 -28.83 25.07
C CYS A 53 11.82 -30.09 25.38
N ARG A 54 12.25 -31.25 24.87
CA ARG A 54 11.59 -32.51 25.22
C ARG A 54 11.79 -32.75 26.70
N THR A 55 10.77 -33.23 27.39
CA THR A 55 10.83 -33.52 28.83
C THR A 55 12.03 -34.40 29.19
N ALA A 56 12.38 -35.36 28.33
CA ALA A 56 13.56 -36.21 28.50
C ALA A 56 14.89 -35.42 28.55
N ASP A 57 15.04 -34.39 27.72
CA ASP A 57 16.25 -33.56 27.66
C ASP A 57 16.34 -32.68 28.92
N VAL A 58 15.21 -32.14 29.39
CA VAL A 58 15.13 -31.37 30.64
C VAL A 58 15.47 -32.24 31.86
N LEU A 59 14.93 -33.46 31.92
CA LEU A 59 15.22 -34.42 32.98
C LEU A 59 16.71 -34.79 32.99
N THR A 60 17.30 -35.03 31.82
CA THR A 60 18.72 -35.34 31.69
C THR A 60 19.59 -34.19 32.21
N GLY A 61 19.29 -32.95 31.82
CA GLY A 61 20.01 -31.76 32.29
C GLY A 61 19.88 -31.51 33.79
N ALA A 62 18.74 -31.89 34.39
CA ALA A 62 18.48 -31.76 35.83
C ALA A 62 18.98 -32.95 36.67
N GLY A 63 19.53 -33.99 36.03
CA GLY A 63 19.92 -35.24 36.67
C GLY A 63 18.73 -35.98 37.30
N LEU A 64 17.59 -35.98 36.61
CA LEU A 64 16.33 -36.63 36.99
C LEU A 64 15.94 -37.68 35.94
N THR A 65 15.04 -38.58 36.32
CA THR A 65 14.44 -39.60 35.45
C THR A 65 12.92 -39.44 35.41
N PHE A 66 12.25 -40.09 34.45
CA PHE A 66 10.78 -40.06 34.40
C PHE A 66 10.14 -40.64 35.66
N SER A 67 10.78 -41.64 36.30
CA SER A 67 10.29 -42.24 37.54
C SER A 67 10.24 -41.24 38.70
N ASP A 68 11.13 -40.25 38.72
CA ASP A 68 11.15 -39.20 39.75
C ASP A 68 9.93 -38.27 39.68
N LEU A 69 9.20 -38.26 38.55
CA LEU A 69 8.00 -37.46 38.35
C LEU A 69 6.72 -38.11 38.88
N PHE A 70 6.79 -39.35 39.31
CA PHE A 70 5.66 -40.08 39.89
C PHE A 70 5.77 -40.13 41.41
N ASP A 71 4.63 -40.18 42.08
CA ASP A 71 4.51 -40.30 43.54
C ASP A 71 5.33 -39.23 44.31
N ALA A 72 5.20 -37.97 43.88
CA ALA A 72 5.90 -36.86 44.50
C ALA A 72 5.20 -36.38 45.78
N THR A 73 5.83 -36.60 46.92
CA THR A 73 5.33 -36.28 48.27
C THR A 73 5.84 -34.93 48.77
N GLY A 74 5.32 -34.42 49.89
CA GLY A 74 5.87 -33.20 50.55
C GLY A 74 5.12 -31.88 50.31
N GLU A 75 5.64 -30.81 50.90
CA GLU A 75 5.12 -29.44 50.81
C GLU A 75 5.33 -28.83 49.42
N GLY A 76 4.30 -28.16 48.89
CA GLY A 76 4.34 -27.42 47.62
C GLY A 76 2.95 -27.28 46.99
N LEU A 77 2.75 -26.23 46.18
CA LEU A 77 1.46 -25.93 45.54
C LEU A 77 0.99 -27.09 44.63
N THR A 78 -0.30 -27.42 44.70
CA THR A 78 -0.95 -28.44 43.87
C THR A 78 -1.94 -27.80 42.90
N VAL A 79 -1.91 -28.21 41.64
CA VAL A 79 -2.83 -27.75 40.59
C VAL A 79 -3.96 -28.78 40.42
N SER A 80 -5.21 -28.33 40.52
CA SER A 80 -6.38 -29.20 40.40
C SER A 80 -6.54 -29.76 38.98
N ALA A 81 -7.02 -31.01 38.89
CA ALA A 81 -7.22 -31.73 37.63
C ALA A 81 -8.63 -31.53 37.01
N ALA A 82 -9.48 -30.69 37.61
CA ALA A 82 -10.84 -30.46 37.13
C ALA A 82 -10.88 -29.93 35.68
N ARG A 83 -11.72 -30.55 34.82
CA ARG A 83 -11.94 -30.07 33.46
C ARG A 83 -12.60 -28.67 33.51
N PRO A 84 -12.12 -27.70 32.73
CA PRO A 84 -12.68 -26.36 32.68
C PRO A 84 -14.17 -26.39 32.31
N VAL A 85 -15.02 -25.81 33.17
CA VAL A 85 -16.40 -25.44 32.82
C VAL A 85 -16.38 -23.93 32.50
N PRO A 86 -17.06 -23.46 31.45
CA PRO A 86 -17.23 -22.03 31.20
C PRO A 86 -17.85 -21.33 32.40
N VAL A 87 -17.40 -20.11 32.68
CA VAL A 87 -17.90 -19.29 33.79
C VAL A 87 -19.40 -19.00 33.59
N ASP A 88 -20.22 -19.18 34.63
CA ASP A 88 -21.66 -18.94 34.53
C ASP A 88 -22.02 -17.45 34.37
N ALA A 89 -23.25 -17.17 33.95
CA ALA A 89 -23.73 -15.82 33.67
C ALA A 89 -23.72 -14.89 34.90
N GLY A 90 -23.91 -15.43 36.11
CA GLY A 90 -23.87 -14.65 37.35
C GLY A 90 -22.46 -14.15 37.64
N LYS A 91 -21.45 -15.01 37.45
CA LYS A 91 -20.04 -14.65 37.57
C LYS A 91 -19.60 -13.66 36.49
N ILE A 92 -20.08 -13.79 35.25
CA ILE A 92 -19.83 -12.79 34.19
C ILE A 92 -20.41 -11.41 34.57
N ALA A 93 -21.63 -11.37 35.10
CA ALA A 93 -22.24 -10.12 35.57
C ALA A 93 -21.46 -9.50 36.74
N ALA A 94 -21.05 -10.31 37.71
CA ALA A 94 -20.24 -9.86 38.84
C ALA A 94 -18.88 -9.29 38.38
N LEU A 95 -18.24 -9.93 37.41
CA LEU A 95 -17.01 -9.42 36.79
C LEU A 95 -17.26 -8.06 36.12
N ARG A 96 -18.35 -7.93 35.36
CA ARG A 96 -18.66 -6.65 34.69
C ARG A 96 -18.83 -5.51 35.69
N MET A 97 -19.64 -5.73 36.73
CA MET A 97 -19.85 -4.74 37.79
C MET A 97 -18.55 -4.36 38.49
N TRP A 98 -17.68 -5.34 38.74
CA TRP A 98 -16.37 -5.09 39.33
C TRP A 98 -15.48 -4.24 38.41
N LEU A 99 -15.42 -4.55 37.11
CA LEU A 99 -14.64 -3.77 36.14
C LEU A 99 -15.15 -2.33 36.01
N ASP A 100 -16.47 -2.12 35.98
CA ASP A 100 -17.08 -0.79 35.97
C ASP A 100 -16.66 0.04 37.18
N ASP A 101 -16.62 -0.57 38.36
CA ASP A 101 -16.16 0.06 39.59
C ASP A 101 -14.65 0.39 39.56
N ARG A 102 -13.82 -0.48 38.97
CA ARG A 102 -12.37 -0.19 38.78
C ARG A 102 -12.14 0.95 37.79
N LEU A 103 -12.96 1.06 36.75
CA LEU A 103 -12.90 2.16 35.79
C LEU A 103 -13.39 3.47 36.41
N ALA A 104 -14.46 3.44 37.21
CA ALA A 104 -14.97 4.61 37.89
C ALA A 104 -13.98 5.17 38.93
N GLY A 105 -13.20 4.29 39.58
CA GLY A 105 -12.15 4.64 40.54
C GLY A 105 -10.76 4.90 39.94
N LEU A 106 -10.66 5.09 38.62
CA LEU A 106 -9.37 5.16 37.92
C LEU A 106 -8.46 6.28 38.45
N ASP A 107 -7.28 5.90 38.92
CA ASP A 107 -6.29 6.79 39.52
C ASP A 107 -5.41 7.48 38.47
N ALA A 108 -4.95 8.71 38.75
CA ALA A 108 -4.09 9.49 37.86
C ALA A 108 -2.78 8.76 37.49
N THR A 109 -2.22 7.99 38.42
CA THR A 109 -1.00 7.20 38.22
C THR A 109 -1.16 6.15 37.13
N VAL A 110 -2.38 5.66 36.87
CA VAL A 110 -2.65 4.72 35.78
C VAL A 110 -2.51 5.40 34.42
N TYR A 111 -3.00 6.64 34.27
CA TYR A 111 -2.85 7.39 33.02
C TYR A 111 -1.38 7.64 32.71
N ASP A 112 -0.61 8.10 33.70
CA ASP A 112 0.82 8.38 33.53
C ASP A 112 1.58 7.10 33.17
N TYR A 113 1.33 6.00 33.89
CA TYR A 113 1.96 4.72 33.62
C TYR A 113 1.59 4.19 32.23
N ALA A 114 0.33 4.29 31.82
CA ALA A 114 -0.14 3.80 30.52
C ALA A 114 0.44 4.62 29.35
N ALA A 115 0.53 5.95 29.51
CA ALA A 115 1.15 6.84 28.55
C ALA A 115 2.66 6.58 28.42
N GLU A 116 3.36 6.49 29.55
CA GLU A 116 4.80 6.25 29.58
C GLU A 116 5.13 4.87 29.01
N ARG A 117 4.47 3.82 29.49
CA ARG A 117 4.83 2.43 29.15
C ARG A 117 4.29 1.98 27.80
N PHE A 118 3.03 2.28 27.48
CA PHE A 118 2.35 1.73 26.29
C PHE A 118 2.02 2.78 25.22
N GLY A 119 2.11 4.07 25.55
CA GLY A 119 1.80 5.16 24.62
C GLY A 119 0.32 5.47 24.48
N LEU A 120 -0.48 5.05 25.45
CA LEU A 120 -1.91 5.35 25.48
C LEU A 120 -2.14 6.76 25.98
N ASN A 121 -2.96 7.54 25.28
CA ASN A 121 -3.47 8.80 25.82
C ASN A 121 -4.67 8.56 26.76
N SER A 122 -5.09 9.60 27.49
CA SER A 122 -6.17 9.46 28.49
C SER A 122 -7.50 8.99 27.92
N ARG A 123 -7.84 9.39 26.69
CA ARG A 123 -9.06 8.93 26.02
C ARG A 123 -8.95 7.44 25.67
N GLN A 124 -7.81 7.04 25.12
CA GLN A 124 -7.49 5.65 24.79
C GLN A 124 -7.56 4.72 26.00
N VAL A 125 -7.13 5.16 27.18
CA VAL A 125 -7.26 4.40 28.44
C VAL A 125 -8.74 4.19 28.80
N GLN A 126 -9.60 5.19 28.59
CA GLN A 126 -11.04 5.09 28.85
C GLN A 126 -11.75 4.20 27.82
N ASP A 127 -11.41 4.33 26.53
CA ASP A 127 -11.99 3.54 25.44
C ASP A 127 -11.68 2.03 25.61
N LEU A 128 -10.52 1.70 26.19
CA LEU A 128 -10.13 0.33 26.57
C LEU A 128 -10.73 -0.15 27.90
N GLU A 129 -11.46 0.72 28.60
CA GLU A 129 -12.05 0.47 29.92
C GLU A 129 -11.01 -0.01 30.95
N VAL A 130 -9.81 0.57 30.90
CA VAL A 130 -8.75 0.25 31.86
C VAL A 130 -9.10 0.82 33.23
N GLY A 131 -9.03 -0.04 34.27
CA GLY A 131 -9.35 0.32 35.65
C GLY A 131 -8.12 0.42 36.56
N SER A 132 -8.35 0.87 37.80
CA SER A 132 -7.36 0.87 38.88
C SER A 132 -7.74 -0.12 39.99
N TRP A 133 -6.73 -0.73 40.61
CA TRP A 133 -6.89 -1.54 41.81
C TRP A 133 -5.92 -1.08 42.88
N GLU A 134 -6.44 -0.91 44.10
CA GLU A 134 -5.65 -0.66 45.30
C GLU A 134 -5.71 -1.87 46.22
N PRO A 135 -4.63 -2.18 46.98
CA PRO A 135 -4.62 -3.32 47.88
C PRO A 135 -5.78 -3.29 48.88
N SER A 136 -6.49 -4.41 49.00
CA SER A 136 -7.65 -4.55 49.89
C SER A 136 -7.60 -5.86 50.67
N ALA A 137 -8.12 -5.83 51.91
CA ALA A 137 -8.32 -7.01 52.73
C ALA A 137 -9.57 -7.82 52.33
N GLU A 138 -10.52 -7.16 51.65
CA GLU A 138 -11.74 -7.76 51.13
C GLU A 138 -11.77 -7.62 49.60
N TYR A 139 -11.94 -8.74 48.90
CA TYR A 139 -11.98 -8.78 47.44
C TYR A 139 -12.86 -9.93 46.95
N PRO A 140 -13.42 -9.84 45.73
CA PRO A 140 -14.25 -10.90 45.16
C PRO A 140 -13.50 -12.24 45.04
N GLU A 141 -14.23 -13.36 45.05
CA GLU A 141 -13.66 -14.72 45.00
C GLU A 141 -12.81 -14.99 43.74
N PHE A 142 -13.07 -14.27 42.65
CA PHE A 142 -12.29 -14.33 41.41
C PHE A 142 -11.05 -13.42 41.40
N VAL A 143 -10.75 -12.72 42.49
CA VAL A 143 -9.49 -12.00 42.69
C VAL A 143 -8.59 -12.86 43.58
N SER A 144 -7.39 -13.18 43.11
CA SER A 144 -6.43 -13.97 43.90
C SER A 144 -5.74 -13.10 44.96
N ASP A 145 -5.27 -13.73 46.04
CA ASP A 145 -4.42 -13.06 47.04
C ASP A 145 -3.23 -12.31 46.41
N THR A 146 -2.62 -12.90 45.38
CA THR A 146 -1.50 -12.27 44.68
C THR A 146 -1.97 -11.01 43.94
N PHE A 147 -3.14 -11.06 43.31
CA PHE A 147 -3.75 -9.91 42.66
C PHE A 147 -4.07 -8.81 43.69
N ALA A 148 -4.69 -9.17 44.80
CA ALA A 148 -5.17 -8.23 45.82
C ALA A 148 -4.07 -7.48 46.58
N ARG A 149 -2.84 -7.99 46.65
CA ARG A 149 -1.77 -7.44 47.52
C ARG A 149 -1.06 -6.17 47.03
N TYR A 150 -1.15 -5.83 45.76
CA TYR A 150 -0.37 -4.74 45.14
C TYR A 150 -1.26 -3.83 44.30
N PRO A 151 -0.93 -2.53 44.15
CA PRO A 151 -1.68 -1.63 43.28
C PRO A 151 -1.50 -2.01 41.82
N ARG A 152 -2.59 -1.95 41.02
CA ARG A 152 -2.59 -2.43 39.64
C ARG A 152 -3.35 -1.54 38.67
N MET A 153 -2.86 -1.51 37.44
CA MET A 153 -3.65 -1.15 36.26
C MET A 153 -4.37 -2.41 35.77
N VAL A 154 -5.70 -2.39 35.74
CA VAL A 154 -6.56 -3.52 35.40
C VAL A 154 -7.01 -3.41 33.96
N VAL A 155 -6.67 -4.40 33.13
CA VAL A 155 -7.06 -4.48 31.72
C VAL A 155 -8.17 -5.53 31.56
N PRO A 156 -9.37 -5.15 31.12
CA PRO A 156 -10.45 -6.10 30.86
C PRO A 156 -10.20 -6.92 29.59
N PHE A 157 -10.61 -8.18 29.61
CA PHE A 157 -10.56 -9.09 28.47
C PHE A 157 -11.97 -9.36 27.95
N PHE A 158 -12.30 -8.76 26.81
CA PHE A 158 -13.57 -8.95 26.12
C PHE A 158 -13.51 -10.09 25.10
N GLY A 159 -14.64 -10.76 24.88
CA GLY A 159 -14.84 -11.63 23.72
C GLY A 159 -15.18 -10.83 22.45
N PHE A 160 -15.29 -11.52 21.31
CA PHE A 160 -15.72 -10.91 20.05
C PHE A 160 -17.16 -10.36 20.08
N ASP A 161 -17.97 -10.82 21.05
CA ASP A 161 -19.31 -10.33 21.35
C ASP A 161 -19.33 -9.08 22.24
N GLY A 162 -18.17 -8.58 22.66
CA GLY A 162 -18.04 -7.43 23.57
C GLY A 162 -18.32 -7.77 25.04
N VAL A 163 -18.55 -9.04 25.39
CA VAL A 163 -18.82 -9.44 26.77
C VAL A 163 -17.50 -9.59 27.52
N ALA A 164 -17.42 -9.02 28.74
CA ALA A 164 -16.27 -9.19 29.61
C ALA A 164 -16.16 -10.64 30.08
N ARG A 165 -15.06 -11.30 29.75
CA ARG A 165 -14.81 -12.72 30.08
C ARG A 165 -13.54 -12.92 30.90
N GLY A 166 -12.86 -11.85 31.31
CA GLY A 166 -11.73 -11.89 32.24
C GLY A 166 -11.07 -10.53 32.42
N ALA A 167 -9.96 -10.51 33.15
CA ALA A 167 -9.09 -9.34 33.27
C ALA A 167 -7.65 -9.75 33.65
N GLN A 168 -6.68 -8.86 33.40
CA GLN A 168 -5.33 -8.96 33.94
C GLN A 168 -4.91 -7.65 34.60
N GLY A 169 -4.24 -7.76 35.74
CA GLY A 169 -3.74 -6.62 36.51
C GLY A 169 -2.22 -6.48 36.39
N ARG A 170 -1.78 -5.35 35.84
CA ARG A 170 -0.37 -4.95 35.78
C ARG A 170 0.06 -4.33 37.09
N ASP A 171 1.07 -4.89 37.75
CA ASP A 171 1.67 -4.29 38.95
C ASP A 171 2.26 -2.91 38.64
N LEU A 172 1.84 -1.92 39.42
CA LEU A 172 2.35 -0.55 39.35
C LEU A 172 3.47 -0.30 40.38
N SER A 173 3.61 -1.17 41.39
CA SER A 173 4.55 -0.96 42.47
C SER A 173 5.98 -1.44 42.18
N GLY A 174 6.16 -2.34 41.21
CA GLY A 174 7.42 -3.03 40.94
C GLY A 174 7.83 -4.03 42.02
N ARG A 175 6.98 -4.25 43.04
CA ARG A 175 7.24 -5.15 44.18
C ARG A 175 6.59 -6.52 44.01
N CYS A 176 5.66 -6.68 43.09
CA CYS A 176 5.06 -7.97 42.82
C CYS A 176 6.08 -8.83 42.03
N PRO A 177 6.35 -10.09 42.43
CA PRO A 177 7.23 -10.98 41.69
C PRO A 177 6.77 -11.24 40.24
N VAL A 178 5.49 -11.04 39.97
CA VAL A 178 4.87 -11.23 38.66
C VAL A 178 4.29 -9.91 38.17
N ARG A 179 4.71 -9.48 36.96
CA ARG A 179 4.28 -8.21 36.37
C ARG A 179 2.78 -8.17 36.05
N TRP A 180 2.23 -9.26 35.52
CA TRP A 180 0.82 -9.38 35.16
C TRP A 180 0.19 -10.54 35.92
N VAL A 181 -0.92 -10.28 36.61
CA VAL A 181 -1.65 -11.29 37.38
C VAL A 181 -3.07 -11.41 36.83
N SER A 182 -3.50 -12.64 36.56
CA SER A 182 -4.87 -12.93 36.14
C SER A 182 -5.81 -13.09 37.34
N LEU A 183 -7.10 -13.01 37.06
CA LEU A 183 -8.16 -13.43 37.99
C LEU A 183 -8.01 -14.92 38.37
N SER A 184 -8.43 -15.27 39.59
CA SER A 184 -8.48 -16.65 40.07
C SER A 184 -9.63 -17.41 39.41
N ASN A 185 -9.35 -18.65 39.03
CA ASN A 185 -10.37 -19.59 38.54
C ASN A 185 -11.11 -20.17 39.74
N ASP A 186 -12.18 -19.51 40.15
CA ASP A 186 -13.12 -20.05 41.14
C ASP A 186 -14.29 -20.72 40.40
N GLY A 187 -14.32 -22.05 40.36
CA GLY A 187 -15.42 -22.83 39.76
C GLY A 187 -15.60 -22.71 38.23
N GLY A 188 -14.81 -21.90 37.54
CA GLY A 188 -14.82 -21.72 36.08
C GLY A 188 -13.52 -21.11 35.57
N THR A 189 -13.28 -21.15 34.26
CA THR A 189 -12.03 -20.60 33.66
C THR A 189 -12.29 -19.28 32.94
N TRP A 190 -11.65 -18.20 33.40
CA TRP A 190 -11.67 -16.91 32.74
C TRP A 190 -10.91 -16.91 31.41
N ALA A 191 -11.22 -15.96 30.53
CA ALA A 191 -10.72 -15.87 29.17
C ALA A 191 -9.19 -15.90 29.09
N LYS A 192 -8.69 -16.64 28.10
CA LYS A 192 -7.26 -16.77 27.81
C LYS A 192 -6.78 -15.77 26.76
N TYR A 193 -7.67 -14.93 26.24
CA TYR A 193 -7.35 -13.85 25.32
C TYR A 193 -8.31 -12.68 25.59
N GLY A 194 -7.92 -11.48 25.15
CA GLY A 194 -8.78 -10.30 25.15
C GLY A 194 -8.85 -9.70 23.75
N VAL A 195 -10.06 -9.37 23.31
CA VAL A 195 -10.33 -8.64 22.07
C VAL A 195 -10.40 -7.15 22.39
N LEU A 196 -9.49 -6.36 21.82
CA LEU A 196 -9.43 -4.91 21.95
C LEU A 196 -9.75 -4.28 20.59
N ARG A 197 -10.99 -3.82 20.41
CA ARG A 197 -11.42 -3.20 19.14
C ARG A 197 -11.05 -1.73 19.09
N ASN A 198 -10.76 -1.23 17.89
CA ASN A 198 -10.35 0.15 17.66
C ASN A 198 -11.13 0.74 16.48
N ASP A 199 -11.73 1.92 16.67
CA ASP A 199 -12.57 2.59 15.66
C ASP A 199 -11.79 3.51 14.72
N SER A 200 -10.45 3.45 14.73
CA SER A 200 -9.58 4.34 13.92
C SER A 200 -9.53 4.01 12.42
N GLY A 201 -10.21 2.95 11.96
CA GLY A 201 -10.42 2.65 10.54
C GLY A 201 -9.40 1.71 9.89
N PHE A 202 -8.55 1.04 10.67
CA PHE A 202 -7.70 -0.05 10.16
C PHE A 202 -8.43 -1.40 10.21
N ASP A 203 -8.56 -2.06 9.06
CA ASP A 203 -9.17 -3.40 8.96
C ASP A 203 -8.22 -4.53 9.40
N THR A 204 -6.94 -4.22 9.63
CA THR A 204 -5.91 -5.18 10.07
C THR A 204 -6.00 -5.45 11.57
N TRP A 205 -5.96 -6.73 11.95
CA TRP A 205 -5.85 -7.23 13.31
C TRP A 205 -4.42 -7.57 13.68
N VAL A 206 -3.97 -7.18 14.87
CA VAL A 206 -2.67 -7.54 15.42
C VAL A 206 -2.84 -8.51 16.60
N ILE A 207 -2.18 -9.67 16.56
CA ILE A 207 -2.21 -10.64 17.66
C ILE A 207 -0.86 -10.63 18.38
N THR A 208 -0.90 -10.52 19.71
CA THR A 208 0.29 -10.41 20.58
C THR A 208 0.31 -11.47 21.68
N GLU A 209 1.49 -11.74 22.24
CA GLU A 209 1.72 -12.71 23.33
C GLU A 209 1.20 -12.31 24.70
N GLY A 210 0.81 -11.05 24.83
CA GLY A 210 0.32 -10.51 26.08
C GLY A 210 -0.27 -9.10 25.93
N PRO A 211 -0.86 -8.60 27.03
CA PRO A 211 -1.51 -7.30 27.04
C PRO A 211 -0.52 -6.12 26.89
N SER A 212 0.75 -6.25 27.26
CA SER A 212 1.71 -5.13 27.12
C SER A 212 1.88 -4.71 25.65
N ASP A 213 2.20 -5.66 24.79
CA ASP A 213 2.36 -5.42 23.36
C ASP A 213 1.03 -5.16 22.68
N GLY A 214 -0.03 -5.78 23.19
CA GLY A 214 -1.39 -5.54 22.72
C GLY A 214 -1.84 -4.10 22.93
N LEU A 215 -1.63 -3.54 24.12
CA LEU A 215 -1.91 -2.14 24.42
C LEU A 215 -1.04 -1.19 23.57
N THR A 216 0.23 -1.54 23.38
CA THR A 216 1.16 -0.76 22.55
C THR A 216 0.73 -0.72 21.07
N ALA A 217 0.31 -1.87 20.51
CA ALA A 217 -0.21 -1.95 19.15
C ALA A 217 -1.57 -1.24 19.00
N TRP A 218 -2.45 -1.39 19.99
CA TRP A 218 -3.77 -0.74 20.00
C TRP A 218 -3.63 0.79 20.07
N ALA A 219 -2.64 1.30 20.80
CA ALA A 219 -2.34 2.74 20.85
C ALA A 219 -2.03 3.33 19.46
N GLN A 220 -1.57 2.50 18.50
CA GLN A 220 -1.31 2.90 17.11
C GLN A 220 -2.53 2.79 16.20
N GLY A 221 -3.69 2.35 16.71
CA GLY A 221 -4.95 2.29 15.96
C GLY A 221 -5.39 0.88 15.51
N TYR A 222 -4.61 -0.17 15.78
CA TYR A 222 -4.97 -1.51 15.33
C TYR A 222 -6.02 -2.17 16.23
N ASN A 223 -6.86 -3.00 15.62
CA ASN A 223 -7.63 -4.01 16.37
C ASN A 223 -6.66 -5.06 16.91
N VAL A 224 -6.82 -5.47 18.17
CA VAL A 224 -5.85 -6.34 18.84
C VAL A 224 -6.49 -7.56 19.47
N ILE A 225 -5.81 -8.70 19.37
CA ILE A 225 -6.05 -9.88 20.22
C ILE A 225 -4.82 -10.08 21.11
N ALA A 226 -4.97 -9.78 22.40
CA ALA A 226 -3.94 -10.03 23.40
C ALA A 226 -4.11 -11.45 23.93
N VAL A 227 -3.19 -12.36 23.59
CA VAL A 227 -3.24 -13.76 24.00
C VAL A 227 -2.53 -13.94 25.33
N ARG A 228 -2.99 -14.85 26.19
CA ARG A 228 -2.32 -15.19 27.45
C ARG A 228 -1.35 -16.37 27.26
N GLY A 229 -0.19 -16.09 26.69
CA GLY A 229 0.96 -17.00 26.64
C GLY A 229 0.84 -18.21 25.70
N ALA A 230 1.95 -18.97 25.62
CA ALA A 230 2.19 -19.92 24.52
C ALA A 230 1.25 -21.13 24.40
N GLY A 231 0.37 -21.36 25.38
CA GLY A 231 -0.55 -22.50 25.39
C GLY A 231 -1.73 -22.38 24.42
N LEU A 232 -1.95 -21.20 23.82
CA LEU A 232 -3.06 -20.96 22.89
C LEU A 232 -3.00 -21.88 21.66
N ALA A 233 -1.84 -21.98 21.02
CA ALA A 233 -1.64 -22.76 19.80
C ALA A 233 -1.93 -24.27 19.98
N ARG A 234 -1.97 -24.74 21.24
CA ARG A 234 -2.22 -26.13 21.62
C ARG A 234 -3.69 -26.41 21.94
N ASN A 235 -4.53 -25.37 22.02
CA ASN A 235 -5.95 -25.49 22.30
C ASN A 235 -6.77 -25.26 21.03
N ALA A 236 -7.10 -26.35 20.32
CA ALA A 236 -7.81 -26.30 19.04
C ALA A 236 -9.21 -25.65 19.13
N GLU A 237 -9.90 -25.77 20.26
CA GLU A 237 -11.21 -25.13 20.45
C GLU A 237 -11.08 -23.60 20.49
N LEU A 238 -10.06 -23.11 21.19
CA LEU A 238 -9.77 -21.69 21.31
C LEU A 238 -9.24 -21.09 19.99
N ILE A 239 -8.46 -21.85 19.23
CA ILE A 239 -8.02 -21.46 17.89
C ILE A 239 -9.22 -21.34 16.94
N ARG A 240 -10.17 -22.29 16.98
CA ARG A 240 -11.42 -22.20 16.21
C ARG A 240 -12.27 -21.01 16.60
N GLU A 241 -12.39 -20.71 17.89
CA GLU A 241 -13.12 -19.54 18.39
C GLU A 241 -12.51 -18.24 17.84
N ILE A 242 -11.18 -18.11 17.92
CA ILE A 242 -10.46 -16.94 17.41
C ILE A 242 -10.58 -16.85 15.88
N ALA A 243 -10.41 -17.96 15.16
CA ALA A 243 -10.54 -18.01 13.71
C ALA A 243 -11.95 -17.60 13.25
N ALA A 244 -12.99 -18.09 13.92
CA ALA A 244 -14.37 -17.72 13.63
C ALA A 244 -14.64 -16.23 13.92
N GLY A 245 -14.05 -15.68 14.98
CA GLY A 245 -14.16 -14.26 15.32
C GLY A 245 -13.41 -13.33 14.37
N LEU A 246 -12.30 -13.80 13.80
CA LEU A 246 -11.49 -13.07 12.81
C LEU A 246 -12.09 -13.14 11.40
N GLY A 247 -12.65 -14.27 11.00
CA GLY A 247 -13.19 -14.46 9.64
C GLY A 247 -12.13 -14.21 8.55
N ASP A 248 -12.50 -13.45 7.51
CA ASP A 248 -11.64 -13.12 6.36
C ASP A 248 -10.78 -11.86 6.58
N THR A 249 -10.59 -11.42 7.84
CA THR A 249 -9.82 -10.20 8.14
C THR A 249 -8.32 -10.41 7.94
N ASP A 250 -7.60 -9.30 7.70
CA ASP A 250 -6.15 -9.29 7.59
C ASP A 250 -5.50 -9.37 8.98
N VAL A 251 -4.72 -10.42 9.25
CA VAL A 251 -4.16 -10.69 10.59
C VAL A 251 -2.64 -10.64 10.56
N VAL A 252 -2.04 -9.92 11.51
CA VAL A 252 -0.60 -9.82 11.71
C VAL A 252 -0.22 -10.32 13.10
N LEU A 253 0.64 -11.33 13.18
CA LEU A 253 1.23 -11.77 14.44
C LEU A 253 2.46 -10.93 14.77
N ALA A 254 2.46 -10.36 15.97
CA ALA A 254 3.57 -9.62 16.55
C ALA A 254 3.95 -10.25 17.89
N GLY A 255 4.65 -11.38 17.83
CA GLY A 255 5.25 -12.02 19.00
C GLY A 255 6.69 -11.57 19.23
N ASP A 256 7.25 -12.00 20.35
CA ASP A 256 8.55 -11.52 20.84
C ASP A 256 9.69 -12.03 19.94
N ARG A 257 10.71 -11.19 19.71
CA ARG A 257 11.89 -11.55 18.90
C ARG A 257 12.95 -12.32 19.70
N ASP A 258 12.50 -13.29 20.48
CA ASP A 258 13.34 -14.27 21.15
C ASP A 258 12.97 -15.71 20.74
N LYS A 259 13.77 -16.69 21.14
CA LYS A 259 13.56 -18.09 20.73
C LYS A 259 12.19 -18.64 21.17
N ALA A 260 11.65 -18.19 22.30
CA ALA A 260 10.37 -18.67 22.81
C ALA A 260 9.20 -17.99 22.10
N GLY A 261 9.28 -16.67 21.87
CA GLY A 261 8.27 -15.90 21.16
C GLY A 261 8.19 -16.23 19.67
N GLU A 262 9.34 -16.49 19.03
CA GLU A 262 9.37 -16.97 17.65
C GLU A 262 8.72 -18.36 17.51
N ALA A 263 8.97 -19.27 18.46
CA ALA A 263 8.33 -20.59 18.47
C ALA A 263 6.82 -20.50 18.72
N PHE A 264 6.38 -19.62 19.63
CA PHE A 264 4.97 -19.36 19.86
C PHE A 264 4.28 -18.79 18.61
N THR A 265 4.87 -17.75 18.03
CA THR A 265 4.36 -17.08 16.82
C THR A 265 4.20 -18.08 15.69
N GLU A 266 5.20 -18.94 15.51
CA GLU A 266 5.19 -20.01 14.50
C GLU A 266 4.08 -21.05 14.76
N GLU A 267 3.95 -21.55 16.00
CA GLU A 267 2.90 -22.51 16.36
C GLU A 267 1.49 -21.91 16.19
N LEU A 268 1.30 -20.65 16.62
CA LEU A 268 0.03 -19.95 16.51
C LEU A 268 -0.33 -19.66 15.05
N ALA A 269 0.63 -19.22 14.25
CA ALA A 269 0.40 -18.98 12.82
C ALA A 269 -0.08 -20.24 12.12
N LYS A 270 0.61 -21.37 12.36
CA LYS A 270 0.22 -22.67 11.79
C LYS A 270 -1.16 -23.10 12.24
N ALA A 271 -1.50 -22.89 13.51
CA ALA A 271 -2.81 -23.25 14.04
C ALA A 271 -3.93 -22.42 13.39
N LEU A 272 -3.75 -21.11 13.24
CA LEU A 272 -4.73 -20.21 12.61
C LEU A 272 -4.85 -20.45 11.10
N VAL A 273 -3.73 -20.66 10.41
CA VAL A 273 -3.73 -21.00 8.97
C VAL A 273 -4.47 -22.32 8.71
N ARG A 274 -4.35 -23.32 9.60
CA ARG A 274 -5.11 -24.58 9.49
C ARG A 274 -6.62 -24.39 9.61
N GLU A 275 -7.08 -23.39 10.35
CA GLU A 275 -8.50 -23.02 10.45
C GLU A 275 -8.93 -22.04 9.35
N GLY A 276 -8.06 -21.75 8.36
CA GLY A 276 -8.37 -20.93 7.19
C GLY A 276 -8.17 -19.43 7.36
N VAL A 277 -7.52 -18.97 8.45
CA VAL A 277 -7.23 -17.55 8.67
C VAL A 277 -5.99 -17.14 7.89
N MET A 278 -6.06 -16.03 7.16
CA MET A 278 -4.90 -15.43 6.51
C MET A 278 -4.02 -14.74 7.57
N VAL A 279 -2.82 -15.26 7.79
CA VAL A 279 -1.91 -14.76 8.83
C VAL A 279 -0.60 -14.28 8.23
N ARG A 280 -0.19 -13.06 8.57
CA ARG A 280 1.11 -12.47 8.26
C ARG A 280 1.95 -12.36 9.54
N ARG A 281 3.27 -12.43 9.43
CA ARG A 281 4.20 -12.34 10.55
C ARG A 281 4.96 -11.02 10.47
N LEU A 282 4.99 -10.29 11.57
CA LEU A 282 5.68 -9.01 11.64
C LEU A 282 7.20 -9.21 11.58
N ALA A 283 7.81 -8.84 10.46
CA ALA A 283 9.26 -8.80 10.28
C ALA A 283 9.75 -7.36 10.46
N GLY A 284 10.23 -7.00 11.65
CA GLY A 284 10.66 -5.62 11.92
C GLY A 284 10.98 -5.28 13.37
N ILE A 285 10.57 -6.11 14.34
CA ILE A 285 10.95 -5.93 15.74
C ILE A 285 12.47 -6.24 15.87
N PRO A 286 13.25 -5.38 16.56
CA PRO A 286 14.66 -5.64 16.81
C PRO A 286 14.89 -6.97 17.57
N PRO A 287 16.00 -7.68 17.32
CA PRO A 287 16.29 -8.94 18.00
C PRO A 287 16.30 -8.80 19.53
N GLY A 288 15.63 -9.73 20.23
CA GLY A 288 15.56 -9.77 21.68
C GLY A 288 14.57 -8.79 22.33
N MET A 289 13.77 -8.06 21.53
CA MET A 289 12.78 -7.10 22.01
C MET A 289 11.34 -7.57 21.74
N ASP A 290 10.42 -7.05 22.54
CA ASP A 290 8.98 -7.07 22.28
C ASP A 290 8.53 -5.69 21.70
N LEU A 291 7.24 -5.50 21.40
CA LEU A 291 6.76 -4.21 20.86
C LEU A 291 6.88 -3.09 21.88
N THR A 292 6.64 -3.41 23.14
CA THR A 292 6.67 -2.45 24.24
C THR A 292 8.10 -1.92 24.48
N ASP A 293 9.09 -2.80 24.42
CA ASP A 293 10.51 -2.51 24.55
C ASP A 293 11.02 -1.77 23.31
N TRP A 294 10.61 -2.16 22.09
CA TRP A 294 10.93 -1.41 20.87
C TRP A 294 10.41 0.04 20.92
N ARG A 295 9.18 0.23 21.40
CA ARG A 295 8.63 1.58 21.64
C ARG A 295 9.45 2.35 22.68
N ALA A 296 9.85 1.70 23.77
CA ALA A 296 10.58 2.35 24.85
C ALA A 296 11.94 2.89 24.38
N GLU A 297 12.61 2.21 23.44
CA GLU A 297 13.88 2.68 22.87
C GLU A 297 13.73 3.86 21.91
N ALA A 298 12.66 3.90 21.11
CA ALA A 298 12.45 4.90 20.06
C ALA A 298 11.01 5.45 20.04
N PRO A 299 10.55 6.14 21.10
CA PRO A 299 9.13 6.47 21.27
C PRO A 299 8.57 7.42 20.20
N THR A 300 9.39 8.29 19.61
CA THR A 300 8.96 9.24 18.56
C THR A 300 8.82 8.57 17.19
N ASP A 301 9.67 7.59 16.89
CA ASP A 301 9.77 6.96 15.56
C ASP A 301 8.98 5.66 15.48
N PHE A 302 8.64 5.07 16.66
CA PHE A 302 7.94 3.79 16.78
C PHE A 302 6.67 3.74 15.95
N ALA A 303 5.82 4.77 15.98
CA ALA A 303 4.54 4.76 15.25
C ALA A 303 4.75 4.53 13.74
N GLY A 304 5.62 5.33 13.11
CA GLY A 304 5.93 5.21 11.68
C GLY A 304 6.61 3.88 11.34
N ALA A 305 7.55 3.45 12.17
CA ALA A 305 8.29 2.20 11.98
C ALA A 305 7.39 0.96 12.15
N PHE A 306 6.48 0.97 13.13
CA PHE A 306 5.52 -0.10 13.38
C PHE A 306 4.49 -0.20 12.25
N HIS A 307 3.90 0.92 11.80
CA HIS A 307 3.00 0.91 10.63
C HIS A 307 3.68 0.39 9.36
N HIS A 308 4.94 0.78 9.13
CA HIS A 308 5.72 0.29 8.02
C HIS A 308 6.00 -1.23 8.14
N ALA A 309 6.35 -1.71 9.34
CA ALA A 309 6.57 -3.13 9.61
C ALA A 309 5.27 -3.94 9.40
N VAL A 310 4.12 -3.45 9.87
CA VAL A 310 2.81 -4.11 9.68
C VAL A 310 2.46 -4.20 8.19
N ARG A 311 2.74 -3.18 7.38
CA ARG A 311 2.52 -3.22 5.92
C ARG A 311 3.41 -4.22 5.20
N ARG A 312 4.64 -4.43 5.70
CA ARG A 312 5.62 -5.37 5.12
C ARG A 312 5.60 -6.75 5.77
N ALA A 313 4.71 -7.00 6.74
CA ALA A 313 4.60 -8.28 7.40
C ALA A 313 4.35 -9.40 6.37
N GLU A 314 5.12 -10.47 6.51
CA GLU A 314 5.24 -11.53 5.51
C GLU A 314 4.14 -12.57 5.70
N LEU A 315 3.52 -13.03 4.61
CA LEU A 315 2.48 -14.06 4.70
C LEU A 315 3.07 -15.38 5.22
N VAL A 316 2.46 -15.94 6.27
CA VAL A 316 2.84 -17.26 6.78
C VAL A 316 2.30 -18.31 5.83
N LYS A 317 3.22 -19.07 5.23
CA LYS A 317 2.90 -20.19 4.35
C LYS A 317 2.35 -21.34 5.19
N ALA A 318 1.35 -22.06 4.69
CA ALA A 318 0.96 -23.31 5.30
C ALA A 318 2.14 -24.29 5.21
N ASP A 319 2.52 -24.90 6.34
CA ASP A 319 3.46 -26.03 6.33
C ASP A 319 2.82 -27.17 5.52
N GLU A 320 3.32 -27.40 4.31
CA GLU A 320 3.29 -28.73 3.70
C GLU A 320 4.27 -29.62 4.50
N PRO A 321 3.94 -30.90 4.79
CA PRO A 321 4.94 -31.82 5.30
C PRO A 321 6.12 -31.87 4.33
N ALA A 322 7.32 -31.62 4.85
CA ALA A 322 8.54 -31.58 4.07
C ALA A 322 8.80 -32.92 3.38
N GLU A 323 8.61 -32.96 2.06
CA GLU A 323 9.36 -33.85 1.17
C GLU A 323 10.10 -33.01 0.15
N GLU A 324 11.42 -33.20 0.11
CA GLU A 324 12.35 -32.57 -0.82
C GLU A 324 11.91 -32.81 -2.27
N VAL A 325 11.43 -31.76 -2.95
CA VAL A 325 11.23 -31.80 -4.40
C VAL A 325 12.59 -31.65 -5.07
N THR A 326 13.28 -32.76 -5.22
CA THR A 326 14.25 -32.90 -6.31
C THR A 326 13.47 -32.97 -7.62
N HIS A 327 13.55 -31.90 -8.42
CA HIS A 327 13.08 -31.92 -9.80
C HIS A 327 13.91 -32.92 -10.61
N ARG A 328 13.45 -34.17 -10.64
CA ARG A 328 13.66 -35.08 -11.76
C ARG A 328 12.30 -35.56 -12.21
N GLY A 329 12.00 -35.29 -13.47
CA GLY A 329 10.75 -35.72 -14.09
C GLY A 329 10.57 -37.22 -13.94
N THR A 330 9.55 -37.61 -13.20
CA THR A 330 8.93 -38.93 -13.30
C THR A 330 7.44 -38.75 -13.15
N SER A 331 6.73 -39.11 -14.22
CA SER A 331 5.30 -39.39 -14.24
C SER A 331 4.94 -40.39 -13.13
N GLY A 332 4.23 -39.92 -12.11
CA GLY A 332 3.67 -40.75 -11.04
C GLY A 332 2.48 -40.03 -10.42
N SER A 333 1.27 -40.37 -10.87
CA SER A 333 0.00 -39.80 -10.41
C SER A 333 -0.28 -40.21 -8.97
N ALA A 334 0.04 -39.35 -7.99
CA ALA A 334 -0.66 -39.38 -6.71
C ALA A 334 -2.11 -38.93 -6.96
N LEU A 335 -3.08 -39.84 -6.74
CA LEU A 335 -4.50 -39.55 -6.97
C LEU A 335 -4.96 -38.40 -6.06
N LEU A 336 -5.35 -37.28 -6.66
CA LEU A 336 -5.86 -36.13 -5.92
C LEU A 336 -7.22 -36.44 -5.26
N PRO A 337 -7.54 -35.88 -4.09
CA PRO A 337 -8.80 -36.15 -3.39
C PRO A 337 -10.06 -35.92 -4.25
N LEU A 338 -11.13 -36.66 -3.95
CA LEU A 338 -12.46 -36.50 -4.57
C LEU A 338 -13.24 -35.37 -3.87
N THR A 339 -12.72 -34.15 -3.98
CA THR A 339 -13.29 -32.94 -3.37
C THR A 339 -13.27 -31.77 -4.36
N ASP A 340 -14.03 -30.70 -4.09
CA ASP A 340 -14.05 -29.53 -4.97
C ASP A 340 -12.67 -28.84 -5.02
N LEU A 341 -11.93 -28.82 -3.90
CA LEU A 341 -10.53 -28.39 -3.86
C LEU A 341 -9.61 -29.32 -4.67
N GLY A 342 -9.82 -30.64 -4.60
CA GLY A 342 -9.09 -31.60 -5.42
C GLY A 342 -9.36 -31.44 -6.92
N ASN A 343 -10.56 -31.02 -7.30
CA ASN A 343 -10.92 -30.65 -8.67
C ASN A 343 -10.23 -29.34 -9.08
N ALA A 344 -10.20 -28.33 -8.21
CA ALA A 344 -9.47 -27.08 -8.45
C ALA A 344 -7.96 -27.33 -8.63
N GLN A 345 -7.36 -28.22 -7.83
CA GLN A 345 -5.96 -28.61 -7.97
C GLN A 345 -5.68 -29.30 -9.31
N ARG A 346 -6.59 -30.16 -9.78
CA ARG A 346 -6.50 -30.75 -11.13
C ARG A 346 -6.54 -29.67 -12.22
N LEU A 347 -7.41 -28.68 -12.07
CA LEU A 347 -7.49 -27.54 -12.99
C LEU A 347 -6.21 -26.70 -12.96
N PHE A 348 -5.68 -26.37 -11.78
CA PHE A 348 -4.42 -25.65 -11.62
C PHE A 348 -3.25 -26.37 -12.30
N ASN A 349 -3.13 -27.69 -12.08
CA ASN A 349 -2.11 -28.51 -12.74
C ASN A 349 -2.29 -28.50 -14.27
N ARG A 350 -3.54 -28.59 -14.76
CA ARG A 350 -3.86 -28.55 -16.18
C ARG A 350 -3.56 -27.20 -16.84
N LEU A 351 -3.65 -26.12 -16.07
CA LEU A 351 -3.32 -24.76 -16.49
C LEU A 351 -1.81 -24.44 -16.39
N GLY A 352 -0.99 -25.37 -15.89
CA GLY A 352 0.46 -25.27 -15.87
C GLY A 352 1.07 -24.61 -14.64
N GLY A 353 0.32 -24.52 -13.53
CA GLY A 353 0.84 -24.09 -12.22
C GLY A 353 1.15 -22.59 -12.06
N HIS A 354 1.24 -21.83 -13.15
CA HIS A 354 1.40 -20.38 -13.11
C HIS A 354 0.10 -19.69 -13.49
N VAL A 355 -0.81 -19.65 -12.51
CA VAL A 355 -2.16 -19.10 -12.67
C VAL A 355 -2.39 -18.07 -11.58
N ARG A 356 -3.02 -16.95 -11.93
CA ARG A 356 -3.58 -16.00 -10.97
C ARG A 356 -5.10 -15.92 -11.14
N MET A 357 -5.85 -15.94 -10.05
CA MET A 357 -7.28 -15.70 -10.04
C MET A 357 -7.56 -14.37 -9.37
N VAL A 358 -8.23 -13.50 -10.11
CA VAL A 358 -8.61 -12.17 -9.66
C VAL A 358 -10.12 -12.10 -9.54
N SER A 359 -10.62 -11.78 -8.35
CA SER A 359 -12.06 -11.67 -8.12
C SER A 359 -12.69 -10.66 -9.07
N GLY A 360 -13.77 -11.05 -9.76
CA GLY A 360 -14.47 -10.24 -10.75
C GLY A 360 -13.76 -10.07 -12.11
N ALA A 361 -12.43 -10.25 -12.19
CA ALA A 361 -11.66 -10.16 -13.43
C ALA A 361 -11.31 -11.53 -14.03
N GLY A 362 -11.43 -12.63 -13.29
CA GLY A 362 -11.26 -14.00 -13.80
C GLY A 362 -9.85 -14.54 -13.65
N VAL A 363 -9.50 -15.52 -14.49
CA VAL A 363 -8.27 -16.31 -14.36
C VAL A 363 -7.23 -15.84 -15.38
N PHE A 364 -6.00 -15.64 -14.94
CA PHE A 364 -4.85 -15.23 -15.73
C PHE A 364 -3.82 -16.35 -15.73
N ARG A 365 -3.15 -16.56 -16.86
CA ARG A 365 -2.05 -17.53 -17.00
C ARG A 365 -0.78 -16.82 -17.38
N TRP A 366 0.34 -17.26 -16.80
CA TRP A 366 1.66 -16.82 -17.23
C TRP A 366 2.00 -17.42 -18.60
N GLN A 367 2.38 -16.58 -19.55
CA GLN A 367 2.73 -16.99 -20.92
C GLN A 367 4.25 -16.97 -21.16
N GLY A 368 5.06 -17.03 -20.09
CA GLY A 368 6.52 -16.97 -20.15
C GLY A 368 7.11 -15.55 -20.10
N ARG A 369 6.28 -14.52 -20.29
CA ARG A 369 6.72 -13.11 -20.39
C ARG A 369 5.68 -12.05 -19.97
N LYS A 370 4.43 -12.47 -19.79
CA LYS A 370 3.32 -11.64 -19.29
C LYS A 370 2.23 -12.54 -18.72
N TRP A 371 1.44 -11.98 -17.82
CA TRP A 371 0.17 -12.52 -17.42
C TRP A 371 -0.92 -12.16 -18.44
N GLU A 372 -1.69 -13.15 -18.86
CA GLU A 372 -2.76 -12.97 -19.82
C GLU A 372 -4.04 -13.62 -19.31
N GLN A 373 -5.14 -12.86 -19.37
CA GLN A 373 -6.43 -13.37 -18.98
C GLN A 373 -6.84 -14.53 -19.90
N ILE A 374 -7.23 -15.65 -19.30
CA ILE A 374 -7.79 -16.78 -20.02
C ILE A 374 -9.23 -16.42 -20.40
N PRO A 375 -9.61 -16.44 -21.69
CA PRO A 375 -10.99 -16.25 -22.10
C PRO A 375 -11.90 -17.29 -21.41
N THR A 376 -13.09 -16.88 -20.99
CA THR A 376 -14.02 -17.75 -20.24
C THR A 376 -14.28 -19.07 -20.98
N GLU A 377 -14.51 -19.03 -22.29
CA GLU A 377 -14.74 -20.25 -23.07
C GLU A 377 -13.57 -21.24 -23.04
N ALA A 378 -12.33 -20.72 -23.09
CA ALA A 378 -11.11 -21.51 -23.03
C ALA A 378 -10.91 -22.11 -21.63
N LEU A 379 -11.13 -21.31 -20.57
CA LEU A 379 -11.06 -21.78 -19.19
C LEU A 379 -12.04 -22.95 -18.94
N TYR A 380 -13.28 -22.83 -19.40
CA TYR A 380 -14.28 -23.89 -19.25
C TYR A 380 -14.02 -25.09 -20.18
N ALA A 381 -13.26 -24.92 -21.27
CA ALA A 381 -12.76 -26.05 -22.05
C ALA A 381 -11.72 -26.87 -21.26
N ASP A 382 -10.81 -26.20 -20.54
CA ASP A 382 -9.85 -26.87 -19.65
C ASP A 382 -10.56 -27.58 -18.47
N VAL A 383 -11.62 -26.97 -17.90
CA VAL A 383 -12.46 -27.63 -16.88
C VAL A 383 -13.08 -28.93 -17.41
N ARG A 384 -13.66 -28.91 -18.61
CA ARG A 384 -14.21 -30.14 -19.24
C ARG A 384 -13.12 -31.18 -19.51
N ALA A 385 -11.93 -30.75 -19.92
CA ALA A 385 -10.80 -31.64 -20.14
C ALA A 385 -10.34 -32.30 -18.83
N VAL A 386 -10.33 -31.57 -17.71
CA VAL A 386 -10.05 -32.13 -16.38
C VAL A 386 -11.05 -33.22 -16.02
N ILE A 387 -12.35 -32.96 -16.15
CA ILE A 387 -13.40 -33.92 -15.81
C ILE A 387 -13.30 -35.19 -16.69
N ARG A 388 -12.99 -35.00 -17.98
CA ARG A 388 -12.75 -36.13 -18.89
C ARG A 388 -11.55 -36.96 -18.46
N ALA A 389 -10.42 -36.31 -18.17
CA ALA A 389 -9.20 -36.99 -17.72
C ALA A 389 -9.44 -37.76 -16.42
N MET A 390 -10.23 -37.19 -15.49
CA MET A 390 -10.65 -37.91 -14.28
C MET A 390 -11.41 -39.20 -14.61
N GLY A 391 -12.31 -39.19 -15.60
CA GLY A 391 -13.03 -40.39 -16.03
C GLY A 391 -12.16 -41.47 -16.68
N GLU A 392 -10.96 -41.10 -17.15
CA GLU A 392 -9.97 -41.99 -17.75
C GLU A 392 -8.97 -42.54 -16.69
N GLU A 393 -8.99 -42.02 -15.45
CA GLU A 393 -8.14 -42.51 -14.35
C GLU A 393 -8.49 -43.96 -13.96
N THR A 394 -7.53 -44.87 -14.06
CA THR A 394 -7.66 -46.28 -13.65
C THR A 394 -6.93 -46.58 -12.34
N GLY A 395 -7.38 -47.58 -11.58
CA GLY A 395 -6.68 -48.04 -10.38
C GLY A 395 -6.98 -47.24 -9.11
N HIS A 396 -8.08 -46.47 -9.09
CA HIS A 396 -8.51 -45.76 -7.88
C HIS A 396 -8.89 -46.77 -6.76
N PRO A 397 -8.46 -46.56 -5.49
CA PRO A 397 -8.74 -47.47 -4.38
C PRO A 397 -10.23 -47.73 -4.13
N ASN A 398 -11.10 -46.83 -4.58
CA ASN A 398 -12.55 -46.96 -4.56
C ASN A 398 -13.15 -46.53 -5.93
N PRO A 399 -13.31 -47.45 -6.89
CA PRO A 399 -13.77 -47.13 -8.25
C PRO A 399 -15.22 -46.62 -8.31
N ASP A 400 -16.10 -47.12 -7.46
CA ASP A 400 -17.52 -46.71 -7.43
C ASP A 400 -17.69 -45.28 -6.93
N ALA A 401 -16.95 -44.91 -5.87
CA ALA A 401 -16.95 -43.53 -5.36
C ALA A 401 -16.35 -42.56 -6.37
N HIS A 402 -15.30 -42.96 -7.08
CA HIS A 402 -14.64 -42.17 -8.11
C HIS A 402 -15.56 -41.94 -9.32
N SER A 403 -16.18 -42.98 -9.85
CA SER A 403 -17.15 -42.87 -10.95
C SER A 403 -18.33 -41.94 -10.60
N LYS A 404 -18.88 -42.06 -9.39
CA LYS A 404 -19.92 -41.14 -8.88
C LYS A 404 -19.43 -39.70 -8.75
N TRP A 405 -18.18 -39.50 -8.32
CA TRP A 405 -17.58 -38.17 -8.22
C TRP A 405 -17.35 -37.53 -9.59
N VAL A 406 -16.90 -38.31 -10.58
CA VAL A 406 -16.74 -37.83 -11.97
C VAL A 406 -18.08 -37.41 -12.57
N GLN A 407 -19.14 -38.19 -12.36
CA GLN A 407 -20.50 -37.82 -12.80
C GLN A 407 -20.97 -36.52 -12.14
N ARG A 408 -20.84 -36.40 -10.82
CA ARG A 408 -21.19 -35.17 -10.08
C ARG A 408 -20.37 -33.95 -10.50
N SER A 409 -19.11 -34.15 -10.88
CA SER A 409 -18.23 -33.06 -11.30
C SER A 409 -18.67 -32.40 -12.63
N GLN A 410 -19.59 -33.03 -13.37
CA GLN A 410 -20.21 -32.46 -14.58
C GLN A 410 -21.36 -31.48 -14.28
N ASP A 411 -21.85 -31.42 -13.03
CA ASP A 411 -22.94 -30.52 -12.64
C ASP A 411 -22.51 -29.06 -12.74
N ALA A 412 -23.38 -28.19 -13.25
CA ALA A 412 -23.07 -26.76 -13.48
C ALA A 412 -22.61 -26.01 -12.22
N GLN A 413 -23.06 -26.44 -11.03
CA GLN A 413 -22.58 -25.90 -9.75
C GLN A 413 -21.14 -26.34 -9.45
N LYS A 414 -20.79 -27.61 -9.75
CA LYS A 414 -19.46 -28.17 -9.51
C LYS A 414 -18.42 -27.68 -10.51
N VAL A 415 -18.83 -27.48 -11.77
CA VAL A 415 -18.01 -26.83 -12.80
C VAL A 415 -17.63 -25.42 -12.37
N ARG A 416 -18.59 -24.62 -11.87
CA ARG A 416 -18.31 -23.28 -11.33
C ARG A 416 -17.46 -23.34 -10.07
N GLY A 417 -17.81 -24.21 -9.12
CA GLY A 417 -17.04 -24.42 -7.90
C GLY A 417 -15.58 -24.78 -8.14
N MET A 418 -15.27 -25.55 -9.19
CA MET A 418 -13.88 -25.87 -9.57
C MET A 418 -13.07 -24.62 -9.93
N VAL A 419 -13.69 -23.64 -10.61
CA VAL A 419 -13.04 -22.37 -10.97
C VAL A 419 -12.96 -21.46 -9.75
N ASP A 420 -14.03 -21.34 -8.97
CA ASP A 420 -14.08 -20.46 -7.80
C ASP A 420 -13.04 -20.86 -6.74
N MET A 421 -12.88 -22.17 -6.53
CA MET A 421 -11.91 -22.75 -5.61
C MET A 421 -10.45 -22.64 -6.08
N LEU A 422 -10.16 -22.17 -7.30
CA LEU A 422 -8.78 -21.86 -7.70
C LEU A 422 -8.16 -20.81 -6.80
N SER A 423 -8.94 -19.83 -6.33
CA SER A 423 -8.47 -18.78 -5.41
C SER A 423 -8.02 -19.32 -4.06
N SER A 424 -8.48 -20.51 -3.67
CA SER A 424 -8.06 -21.19 -2.44
C SER A 424 -6.70 -21.91 -2.57
N ILE A 425 -6.14 -21.99 -3.77
CA ILE A 425 -4.80 -22.57 -4.01
C ILE A 425 -3.74 -21.49 -3.70
N PRO A 426 -2.73 -21.79 -2.87
CA PRO A 426 -1.67 -20.84 -2.53
C PRO A 426 -0.99 -20.25 -3.77
N GLY A 427 -0.78 -18.93 -3.77
CA GLY A 427 -0.17 -18.20 -4.88
C GLY A 427 -1.08 -18.02 -6.11
N VAL A 428 -2.31 -18.54 -6.10
CA VAL A 428 -3.26 -18.31 -7.20
C VAL A 428 -4.04 -17.02 -6.97
N TYR A 429 -4.50 -16.72 -5.77
CA TYR A 429 -5.21 -15.45 -5.56
C TYR A 429 -4.33 -14.23 -5.86
N ALA A 430 -4.86 -13.28 -6.63
CA ALA A 430 -4.25 -11.98 -6.89
C ALA A 430 -5.30 -10.87 -6.93
N THR A 431 -4.88 -9.65 -6.65
CA THR A 431 -5.73 -8.46 -6.86
C THR A 431 -5.36 -7.75 -8.15
N VAL A 432 -6.31 -6.97 -8.66
CA VAL A 432 -6.14 -6.17 -9.89
C VAL A 432 -4.97 -5.19 -9.78
N ASP A 433 -4.69 -4.68 -8.58
CA ASP A 433 -3.67 -3.65 -8.32
C ASP A 433 -2.26 -4.23 -8.13
N GLN A 434 -2.11 -5.56 -8.03
CA GLN A 434 -0.78 -6.20 -8.04
C GLN A 434 -0.18 -6.27 -9.44
N PHE A 435 -1.02 -6.22 -10.48
CA PHE A 435 -0.55 -6.23 -11.86
C PHE A 435 0.04 -4.88 -12.26
N ASP A 436 1.21 -4.91 -12.89
CA ASP A 436 1.96 -3.73 -13.35
C ASP A 436 2.22 -2.70 -12.23
N ALA A 437 2.34 -3.16 -10.98
CA ALA A 437 2.43 -2.34 -9.77
C ALA A 437 3.80 -1.68 -9.56
N THR A 438 4.84 -2.12 -10.28
CA THR A 438 6.22 -1.68 -10.12
C THR A 438 6.57 -0.63 -11.18
N PRO A 439 6.51 0.69 -10.87
CA PRO A 439 6.64 1.75 -11.87
C PRO A 439 8.05 1.88 -12.46
N ASP A 440 9.07 1.48 -11.71
CA ASP A 440 10.49 1.56 -12.09
C ASP A 440 10.99 0.36 -12.89
N GLN A 441 10.07 -0.45 -13.42
CA GLN A 441 10.37 -1.56 -14.31
C GLN A 441 9.48 -1.55 -15.55
N ILE A 442 10.02 -2.06 -16.66
CA ILE A 442 9.27 -2.27 -17.89
C ILE A 442 9.69 -3.57 -18.59
N ALA A 443 8.72 -4.40 -18.94
CA ALA A 443 8.98 -5.64 -19.63
C ALA A 443 9.22 -5.39 -21.12
N PHE A 444 10.28 -5.96 -21.66
CA PHE A 444 10.61 -6.05 -23.09
C PHE A 444 10.45 -7.49 -23.58
N ARG A 445 10.57 -7.73 -24.89
CA ARG A 445 10.38 -9.08 -25.45
C ARG A 445 11.34 -10.10 -24.82
N ASN A 446 12.57 -9.68 -24.52
CA ASN A 446 13.66 -10.53 -24.04
C ASN A 446 13.91 -10.49 -22.52
N GLY A 447 13.11 -9.75 -21.73
CA GLY A 447 13.23 -9.75 -20.27
C GLY A 447 12.61 -8.52 -19.61
N MET A 448 12.80 -8.41 -18.29
CA MET A 448 12.40 -7.26 -17.49
C MET A 448 13.56 -6.27 -17.36
N VAL A 449 13.28 -4.97 -17.54
CA VAL A 449 14.31 -3.92 -17.45
C VAL A 449 14.02 -3.01 -16.27
N SER A 450 15.01 -2.82 -15.40
CA SER A 450 14.98 -1.76 -14.38
C SER A 450 15.22 -0.40 -15.04
N LEU A 451 14.28 0.53 -14.87
CA LEU A 451 14.40 1.90 -15.35
C LEU A 451 15.36 2.73 -14.48
N ARG A 452 15.74 2.26 -13.29
CA ARG A 452 16.74 2.92 -12.43
C ARG A 452 18.16 2.62 -12.86
N THR A 453 18.45 1.37 -13.21
CA THR A 453 19.82 0.92 -13.50
C THR A 453 20.05 0.65 -14.99
N GLY A 454 19.00 0.39 -15.76
CA GLY A 454 19.09 -0.07 -17.14
C GLY A 454 19.44 -1.56 -17.26
N GLU A 455 19.45 -2.30 -16.16
CA GLU A 455 19.76 -3.74 -16.15
C GLU A 455 18.60 -4.58 -16.67
N LEU A 456 18.93 -5.59 -17.47
CA LEU A 456 18.00 -6.56 -18.04
C LEU A 456 18.08 -7.89 -17.28
N THR A 457 16.95 -8.35 -16.76
CA THR A 457 16.80 -9.67 -16.11
C THR A 457 15.85 -10.55 -16.91
N PRO A 458 15.93 -11.90 -16.79
CA PRO A 458 14.92 -12.79 -17.34
C PRO A 458 13.53 -12.44 -16.80
N HIS A 459 12.48 -12.78 -17.56
CA HIS A 459 11.10 -12.62 -17.09
C HIS A 459 10.82 -13.52 -15.89
N ASP A 460 10.19 -12.96 -14.87
CA ASP A 460 9.71 -13.70 -13.69
C ASP A 460 8.18 -13.56 -13.56
N PRO A 461 7.41 -14.65 -13.37
CA PRO A 461 5.99 -14.56 -13.03
C PRO A 461 5.69 -13.60 -11.86
N GLU A 462 6.61 -13.45 -10.90
CA GLU A 462 6.46 -12.57 -9.75
C GLU A 462 6.58 -11.08 -10.10
N ASP A 463 7.06 -10.72 -11.30
CA ASP A 463 7.04 -9.34 -11.81
C ASP A 463 5.62 -8.82 -12.08
N MET A 464 4.62 -9.73 -12.14
CA MET A 464 3.20 -9.41 -12.28
C MET A 464 2.88 -8.46 -13.46
N ASN A 465 3.65 -8.51 -14.55
CA ASN A 465 3.42 -7.66 -15.71
C ASN A 465 2.33 -8.24 -16.64
N THR A 466 1.43 -7.39 -17.15
CA THR A 466 0.36 -7.81 -18.09
C THR A 466 0.65 -7.44 -19.54
N PHE A 467 1.71 -6.66 -19.76
CA PHE A 467 2.18 -6.28 -21.08
C PHE A 467 3.72 -6.35 -21.16
N TYR A 468 4.23 -6.35 -22.38
CA TYR A 468 5.65 -6.15 -22.67
C TYR A 468 5.80 -5.37 -23.97
N VAL A 469 6.89 -4.62 -24.09
CA VAL A 469 7.29 -3.89 -25.29
C VAL A 469 7.83 -4.89 -26.31
N ASP A 470 7.28 -4.91 -27.52
CA ASP A 470 7.62 -5.91 -28.57
C ASP A 470 8.95 -5.59 -29.31
N VAL A 471 9.98 -5.27 -28.53
CA VAL A 471 11.35 -4.98 -28.96
C VAL A 471 12.30 -5.74 -28.04
N ASP A 472 13.40 -6.25 -28.58
CA ASP A 472 14.48 -6.81 -27.74
C ASP A 472 15.29 -5.65 -27.18
N PHE A 473 15.33 -5.53 -25.86
CA PHE A 473 16.14 -4.52 -25.20
C PHE A 473 17.62 -4.91 -25.24
N LYS A 474 18.43 -4.03 -25.81
CA LYS A 474 19.89 -4.18 -25.89
C LYS A 474 20.51 -2.89 -25.36
N PRO A 475 21.08 -2.88 -24.14
CA PRO A 475 21.62 -1.66 -23.53
C PRO A 475 22.62 -0.89 -24.41
N GLY A 476 23.39 -1.62 -25.24
CA GLY A 476 24.37 -1.04 -26.17
C GLY A 476 23.86 -0.74 -27.58
N ALA A 477 22.57 -0.94 -27.89
CA ALA A 477 22.03 -0.61 -29.20
C ALA A 477 22.06 0.91 -29.42
N ARG A 478 22.45 1.32 -30.62
CA ARG A 478 22.54 2.74 -31.00
C ARG A 478 21.41 3.11 -31.96
N ALA A 479 20.96 4.35 -31.90
CA ALA A 479 20.00 4.92 -32.84
C ALA A 479 20.54 6.24 -33.43
N PRO A 480 21.61 6.18 -34.25
CA PRO A 480 22.28 7.37 -34.75
C PRO A 480 21.38 8.23 -35.65
N ARG A 481 20.45 7.64 -36.40
CA ARG A 481 19.50 8.44 -37.21
C ARG A 481 18.46 9.10 -36.31
N TRP A 482 17.97 8.42 -35.27
CA TRP A 482 17.06 8.98 -34.27
C TRP A 482 17.69 10.16 -33.53
N GLU A 483 18.89 10.00 -33.00
CA GLU A 483 19.60 11.06 -32.27
C GLU A 483 19.85 12.27 -33.18
N ARG A 484 20.27 12.04 -34.43
CA ARG A 484 20.43 13.10 -35.43
C ARG A 484 19.11 13.77 -35.77
N PHE A 485 18.02 13.02 -35.91
CA PHE A 485 16.69 13.57 -36.16
C PHE A 485 16.28 14.57 -35.07
N LEU A 486 16.51 14.25 -33.79
CA LEU A 486 16.21 15.17 -32.69
C LEU A 486 17.07 16.45 -32.75
N GLN A 487 18.34 16.33 -33.15
CA GLN A 487 19.22 17.49 -33.36
C GLN A 487 18.75 18.34 -34.56
N GLU A 488 18.36 17.70 -35.66
CA GLU A 488 17.82 18.36 -36.86
C GLU A 488 16.53 19.13 -36.54
N CYS A 489 15.69 18.62 -35.65
CA CYS A 489 14.45 19.27 -35.22
C CYS A 489 14.65 20.42 -34.22
N HIS A 490 15.76 20.41 -33.47
CA HIS A 490 16.08 21.42 -32.45
C HIS A 490 17.52 21.96 -32.58
N PRO A 491 17.92 22.52 -33.74
CA PRO A 491 19.31 22.93 -33.99
C PRO A 491 19.75 24.09 -33.09
N ASP A 492 18.83 24.96 -32.68
CA ASP A 492 19.10 26.13 -31.85
C ASP A 492 19.06 25.83 -30.33
N SER A 493 18.91 24.55 -29.94
CA SER A 493 18.84 24.15 -28.54
C SER A 493 19.56 22.83 -28.28
N GLU A 494 20.81 22.93 -27.79
CA GLU A 494 21.61 21.76 -27.41
C GLU A 494 20.96 20.94 -26.29
N SER A 495 20.19 21.57 -25.40
CA SER A 495 19.57 20.89 -24.24
C SER A 495 18.23 20.22 -24.54
N THR A 496 17.52 20.59 -25.63
CA THR A 496 16.18 20.06 -25.91
C THR A 496 16.19 18.56 -26.25
N PRO A 497 17.10 18.03 -27.09
CA PRO A 497 17.19 16.58 -27.32
C PRO A 497 17.43 15.76 -26.04
N GLY A 498 18.29 16.25 -25.13
CA GLY A 498 18.58 15.60 -23.85
C GLY A 498 17.37 15.64 -22.90
N PHE A 499 16.67 16.77 -22.86
CA PHE A 499 15.41 16.92 -22.13
C PHE A 499 14.33 15.96 -22.65
N LEU A 500 14.14 15.85 -23.98
CA LEU A 500 13.18 14.91 -24.56
C LEU A 500 13.49 13.46 -24.18
N GLN A 501 14.77 13.10 -24.11
CA GLN A 501 15.19 11.77 -23.65
C GLN A 501 14.79 11.50 -22.20
N GLU A 502 15.07 12.44 -21.29
CA GLU A 502 14.68 12.32 -19.87
C GLU A 502 13.16 12.36 -19.71
N LEU A 503 12.45 13.19 -20.48
CA LEU A 503 11.00 13.30 -20.47
C LEU A 503 10.32 11.99 -20.87
N ILE A 504 10.80 11.34 -21.94
CA ILE A 504 10.27 10.03 -22.34
C ILE A 504 10.63 8.96 -21.30
N GLY A 505 11.84 8.98 -20.75
CA GLY A 505 12.25 8.10 -19.67
C GLY A 505 11.37 8.24 -18.42
N TYR A 506 11.09 9.47 -18.01
CA TYR A 506 10.12 9.81 -16.96
C TYR A 506 8.73 9.25 -17.29
N GLY A 507 8.23 9.46 -18.51
CA GLY A 507 6.94 8.92 -18.94
C GLY A 507 6.85 7.40 -18.84
N LEU A 508 7.91 6.68 -19.23
CA LEU A 508 7.98 5.22 -19.10
C LEU A 508 7.91 4.74 -17.64
N SER A 509 8.43 5.53 -16.69
CA SER A 509 8.31 5.21 -15.25
C SER A 509 6.86 5.22 -14.76
N GLY A 510 5.95 5.87 -15.46
CA GLY A 510 4.56 6.08 -15.06
C GLY A 510 4.34 6.75 -13.70
N LEU A 511 5.37 7.38 -13.14
CA LEU A 511 5.26 8.23 -11.96
C LEU A 511 4.65 9.59 -12.35
N SER A 512 3.87 10.19 -11.46
CA SER A 512 3.24 11.51 -11.69
C SER A 512 3.91 12.65 -10.92
N VAL A 513 5.14 12.44 -10.43
CA VAL A 513 5.86 13.38 -9.54
C VAL A 513 6.20 14.73 -10.20
N GLU A 514 6.50 14.73 -11.50
CA GLU A 514 6.78 15.97 -12.26
C GLU A 514 5.51 16.73 -12.63
N ARG A 515 4.36 16.07 -12.52
CA ARG A 515 3.03 16.58 -12.92
C ARG A 515 3.03 17.24 -14.29
N CYS A 516 3.59 16.59 -15.30
CA CYS A 516 3.79 17.20 -16.63
C CYS A 516 2.70 16.82 -17.65
N PHE A 517 2.28 17.81 -18.43
CA PHE A 517 1.50 17.68 -19.66
C PHE A 517 2.26 18.37 -20.79
N VAL A 518 2.59 17.63 -21.85
CA VAL A 518 3.51 18.11 -22.89
C VAL A 518 2.76 18.40 -24.18
N MET A 519 2.96 19.60 -24.70
CA MET A 519 2.42 20.04 -25.99
C MET A 519 3.56 20.25 -26.97
N HIS A 520 3.60 19.44 -28.02
CA HIS A 520 4.49 19.63 -29.16
C HIS A 520 3.82 20.58 -30.14
N VAL A 521 4.36 21.80 -30.28
CA VAL A 521 3.73 22.89 -31.05
C VAL A 521 4.66 23.40 -32.14
N GLY A 522 4.13 23.59 -33.35
CA GLY A 522 4.87 24.14 -34.49
C GLY A 522 4.09 24.03 -35.80
N PRO A 523 4.61 24.52 -36.93
CA PRO A 523 3.98 24.37 -38.25
C PRO A 523 3.88 22.90 -38.70
N THR A 524 3.29 22.64 -39.87
CA THR A 524 3.29 21.29 -40.46
C THR A 524 4.69 20.93 -40.98
N THR A 525 5.00 19.63 -41.06
CA THR A 525 6.27 19.13 -41.65
C THR A 525 7.54 19.52 -40.87
N ASN A 526 7.47 19.47 -39.54
CA ASN A 526 8.57 19.84 -38.62
C ASN A 526 9.14 18.67 -37.80
N GLY A 527 8.58 17.46 -37.94
CA GLY A 527 9.05 16.25 -37.25
C GLY A 527 8.20 15.79 -36.07
N LYS A 528 7.28 16.60 -35.52
CA LYS A 528 6.44 16.22 -34.34
C LYS A 528 5.75 14.88 -34.48
N THR A 529 5.07 14.66 -35.61
CA THR A 529 4.34 13.43 -35.88
C THR A 529 5.29 12.25 -36.08
N THR A 530 6.50 12.49 -36.60
CA THR A 530 7.52 11.43 -36.71
C THR A 530 8.06 11.03 -35.35
N PHE A 531 8.27 11.99 -34.44
CA PHE A 531 8.66 11.75 -33.06
C PHE A 531 7.62 10.90 -32.31
N THR A 532 6.36 11.33 -32.30
CA THR A 532 5.29 10.60 -31.60
C THR A 532 5.03 9.22 -32.23
N ALA A 533 5.02 9.11 -33.57
CA ALA A 533 4.84 7.82 -34.25
C ALA A 533 5.98 6.84 -33.98
N THR A 534 7.23 7.32 -33.86
CA THR A 534 8.37 6.45 -33.53
C THR A 534 8.23 5.89 -32.12
N LEU A 535 7.82 6.72 -31.16
CA LEU A 535 7.55 6.27 -29.79
C LEU A 535 6.39 5.27 -29.72
N GLU A 536 5.36 5.44 -30.54
CA GLU A 536 4.25 4.48 -30.64
C GLU A 536 4.68 3.15 -31.27
N ASP A 537 5.50 3.16 -32.33
CA ASP A 537 6.01 1.93 -32.96
C ASP A 537 6.92 1.16 -31.99
N VAL A 538 7.74 1.85 -31.19
CA VAL A 538 8.60 1.21 -30.18
C VAL A 538 7.80 0.75 -28.96
N PHE A 539 7.01 1.63 -28.34
CA PHE A 539 6.39 1.40 -27.04
C PHE A 539 4.90 1.04 -27.09
N GLY A 540 4.35 0.61 -28.23
CA GLY A 540 2.90 0.46 -28.44
C GLY A 540 2.13 -0.32 -27.36
N ALA A 541 2.75 -1.26 -26.65
CA ALA A 541 2.12 -1.93 -25.50
C ALA A 541 1.93 -1.02 -24.28
N ALA A 542 2.91 -0.14 -24.03
CA ALA A 542 2.94 0.87 -22.97
C ALA A 542 2.39 2.24 -23.43
N ALA A 543 2.21 2.46 -24.73
CA ALA A 543 1.66 3.67 -25.31
C ALA A 543 0.18 3.50 -25.66
N HIS A 544 -0.57 4.60 -25.68
CA HIS A 544 -1.94 4.63 -26.14
C HIS A 544 -2.25 5.93 -26.85
N ARG A 545 -2.73 5.82 -28.10
CA ARG A 545 -3.22 6.97 -28.87
C ARG A 545 -4.69 7.23 -28.52
N VAL A 546 -5.01 8.48 -28.19
CA VAL A 546 -6.36 8.91 -27.80
C VAL A 546 -6.83 10.11 -28.62
N ASP A 547 -8.13 10.15 -28.88
CA ASP A 547 -8.78 11.27 -29.56
C ASP A 547 -8.79 12.53 -28.67
N ALA A 548 -8.77 13.71 -29.29
CA ALA A 548 -8.86 14.99 -28.60
C ALA A 548 -10.10 15.07 -27.69
N ALA A 549 -11.23 14.48 -28.10
CA ALA A 549 -12.49 14.46 -27.35
C ALA A 549 -12.36 13.88 -25.92
N LEU A 550 -11.33 13.08 -25.63
CA LEU A 550 -11.05 12.60 -24.27
C LEU A 550 -10.81 13.77 -23.30
N PHE A 551 -10.09 14.79 -23.77
CA PHE A 551 -9.71 15.97 -22.99
C PHE A 551 -10.65 17.17 -23.18
N GLN A 552 -11.68 17.04 -24.03
CA GLN A 552 -12.66 18.11 -24.24
C GLN A 552 -13.66 18.20 -23.10
N ARG A 553 -13.93 19.42 -22.64
CA ARG A 553 -15.00 19.66 -21.67
C ARG A 553 -16.35 19.27 -22.25
N ARG A 554 -17.03 18.31 -21.61
CA ARG A 554 -18.37 17.86 -22.01
C ARG A 554 -19.46 18.78 -21.44
N ARG A 555 -20.58 18.87 -22.16
CA ARG A 555 -21.78 19.64 -21.74
C ARG A 555 -22.63 18.89 -20.72
N GLU A 556 -22.59 17.57 -20.72
CA GLU A 556 -23.34 16.69 -19.81
C GLU A 556 -22.37 15.87 -18.94
N SER A 557 -22.66 15.79 -17.64
CA SER A 557 -21.93 14.99 -16.65
C SER A 557 -22.63 13.64 -16.43
N GLY A 558 -21.89 12.52 -16.42
CA GLY A 558 -22.39 11.22 -15.93
C GLY A 558 -22.56 10.06 -16.95
N GLY A 559 -21.92 10.11 -18.12
CA GLY A 559 -21.95 9.01 -19.11
C GLY A 559 -20.76 8.03 -19.01
N PRO A 560 -20.83 6.85 -19.67
CA PRO A 560 -19.68 5.95 -19.80
C PRO A 560 -18.45 6.65 -20.38
N ARG A 561 -17.29 6.35 -19.81
CA ARG A 561 -15.97 6.90 -20.16
C ARG A 561 -14.99 5.77 -20.49
N ALA A 562 -15.30 4.99 -21.53
CA ALA A 562 -14.40 3.93 -22.01
C ALA A 562 -13.05 4.48 -22.50
N ASP A 563 -13.05 5.72 -22.99
CA ASP A 563 -11.87 6.52 -23.33
C ASP A 563 -10.93 6.70 -22.12
N VAL A 564 -11.49 7.01 -20.94
CA VAL A 564 -10.72 7.13 -19.69
C VAL A 564 -10.26 5.76 -19.20
N VAL A 565 -11.10 4.73 -19.27
CA VAL A 565 -10.71 3.35 -18.91
C VAL A 565 -9.49 2.87 -19.70
N GLY A 566 -9.36 3.27 -20.97
CA GLY A 566 -8.23 2.94 -21.83
C GLY A 566 -6.87 3.52 -21.38
N LEU A 567 -6.86 4.50 -20.46
CA LEU A 567 -5.64 5.07 -19.90
C LEU A 567 -4.98 4.14 -18.86
N ARG A 568 -5.72 3.16 -18.35
CA ARG A 568 -5.25 2.27 -17.28
C ARG A 568 -4.03 1.46 -17.75
N GLY A 569 -2.96 1.50 -16.95
CA GLY A 569 -1.71 0.77 -17.20
C GLY A 569 -0.86 1.32 -18.35
N LYS A 570 -1.25 2.44 -18.97
CA LYS A 570 -0.49 3.09 -20.04
C LYS A 570 0.53 4.04 -19.46
N ARG A 571 1.73 4.04 -20.03
CA ARG A 571 2.88 4.88 -19.64
C ARG A 571 2.99 6.14 -20.49
N LEU A 572 2.64 6.04 -21.77
CA LEU A 572 2.62 7.18 -22.70
C LEU A 572 1.22 7.31 -23.28
N VAL A 573 0.64 8.51 -23.19
CA VAL A 573 -0.64 8.82 -23.82
C VAL A 573 -0.39 9.89 -24.86
N ILE A 574 -0.73 9.60 -26.11
CA ILE A 574 -0.48 10.48 -27.24
C ILE A 574 -1.82 10.90 -27.82
N SER A 575 -2.01 12.21 -27.96
CA SER A 575 -3.15 12.79 -28.68
C SER A 575 -2.64 13.68 -29.79
N SER A 576 -3.44 13.85 -30.83
CA SER A 576 -3.06 14.66 -31.99
C SER A 576 -4.24 15.48 -32.49
N GLU A 577 -3.94 16.54 -33.24
CA GLU A 577 -4.92 17.31 -34.02
C GLU A 577 -6.00 18.01 -33.18
N TRP A 578 -5.59 18.62 -32.05
CA TRP A 578 -6.55 19.39 -31.25
C TRP A 578 -7.08 20.60 -32.04
N PRO A 579 -8.41 20.78 -32.12
CA PRO A 579 -9.00 21.95 -32.75
C PRO A 579 -8.53 23.24 -32.07
N ALA A 580 -8.37 24.30 -32.86
CA ALA A 580 -8.16 25.63 -32.32
C ALA A 580 -9.31 26.00 -31.37
N HIS A 581 -9.00 26.63 -30.24
CA HIS A 581 -9.97 27.06 -29.23
C HIS A 581 -10.82 25.93 -28.61
N MET A 582 -10.34 24.69 -28.65
CA MET A 582 -10.98 23.57 -27.96
C MET A 582 -11.03 23.83 -26.44
N PRO A 583 -12.22 23.79 -25.80
CA PRO A 583 -12.34 24.00 -24.37
C PRO A 583 -11.86 22.76 -23.61
N LEU A 584 -10.79 22.91 -22.85
CA LEU A 584 -10.15 21.81 -22.13
C LEU A 584 -10.90 21.41 -20.84
N ASP A 585 -10.99 20.11 -20.57
CA ASP A 585 -11.42 19.58 -19.28
C ASP A 585 -10.27 19.67 -18.26
N GLN A 586 -10.14 20.85 -17.66
CA GLN A 586 -9.04 21.15 -16.72
C GLN A 586 -9.05 20.26 -15.48
N ALA A 587 -10.22 19.72 -15.08
CA ALA A 587 -10.32 18.80 -13.95
C ALA A 587 -9.72 17.44 -14.31
N LEU A 588 -10.13 16.86 -15.45
CA LEU A 588 -9.56 15.61 -15.95
C LEU A 588 -8.04 15.73 -16.15
N MET A 589 -7.58 16.84 -16.73
CA MET A 589 -6.16 17.11 -16.93
C MET A 589 -5.36 17.09 -15.64
N LYS A 590 -5.88 17.72 -14.57
CA LYS A 590 -5.23 17.72 -13.25
C LYS A 590 -5.21 16.34 -12.61
N SER A 591 -6.25 15.53 -12.82
CA SER A 591 -6.32 14.16 -12.31
C SER A 591 -5.39 13.22 -13.07
N VAL A 592 -5.30 13.32 -14.40
CA VAL A 592 -4.43 12.47 -15.24
C VAL A 592 -2.94 12.78 -15.02
N THR A 593 -2.60 14.05 -14.83
CA THR A 593 -1.22 14.48 -14.57
C THR A 593 -0.85 14.46 -13.08
N GLY A 594 -1.81 14.18 -12.20
CA GLY A 594 -1.61 14.17 -10.75
C GLY A 594 -1.50 12.75 -10.19
N ASP A 595 -1.44 12.66 -8.86
CA ASP A 595 -1.50 11.38 -8.12
C ASP A 595 -2.92 11.13 -7.58
N GLN A 596 -3.94 11.48 -8.36
CA GLN A 596 -5.34 11.29 -8.00
C GLN A 596 -5.91 10.05 -8.67
N THR A 597 -6.81 9.35 -7.98
CA THR A 597 -7.59 8.27 -8.59
C THR A 597 -8.68 8.84 -9.50
N ILE A 598 -8.93 8.14 -10.61
CA ILE A 598 -10.03 8.44 -11.52
C ILE A 598 -10.99 7.26 -11.52
N SER A 599 -12.28 7.54 -11.36
CA SER A 599 -13.36 6.56 -11.49
C SER A 599 -14.02 6.70 -12.86
N ALA A 600 -14.14 5.60 -13.59
CA ALA A 600 -14.72 5.57 -14.92
C ALA A 600 -15.45 4.25 -15.17
N ARG A 601 -16.48 4.28 -16.03
CA ARG A 601 -17.23 3.09 -16.46
C ARG A 601 -17.10 2.88 -17.96
N GLY A 602 -16.71 1.67 -18.38
CA GLY A 602 -16.70 1.28 -19.78
C GLY A 602 -18.11 1.15 -20.37
N VAL A 603 -18.21 1.13 -21.71
CA VAL A 603 -19.50 0.84 -22.37
C VAL A 603 -19.89 -0.60 -22.03
N TYR A 604 -21.13 -0.81 -21.56
CA TYR A 604 -21.67 -2.09 -21.08
C TYR A 604 -21.04 -2.66 -19.80
N ALA A 605 -20.14 -1.94 -19.14
CA ALA A 605 -19.61 -2.35 -17.83
C ALA A 605 -20.69 -2.21 -16.76
N ARG A 606 -20.87 -3.26 -15.94
CA ARG A 606 -21.83 -3.27 -14.82
C ARG A 606 -21.39 -2.39 -13.66
N ASN A 607 -20.08 -2.28 -13.45
CA ASN A 607 -19.47 -1.54 -12.33
C ASN A 607 -18.50 -0.48 -12.86
N GLU A 608 -18.33 0.59 -12.08
CA GLU A 608 -17.23 1.54 -12.26
C GLU A 608 -15.90 0.91 -11.83
N ILE A 609 -14.82 1.31 -12.50
CA ILE A 609 -13.45 1.01 -12.08
C ILE A 609 -12.81 2.30 -11.58
N THR A 610 -12.02 2.19 -10.52
CA THR A 610 -11.22 3.29 -9.97
C THR A 610 -9.76 2.91 -10.10
N PHE A 611 -8.95 3.77 -10.72
CA PHE A 611 -7.51 3.52 -10.90
C PHE A 611 -6.71 4.82 -10.85
N ARG A 612 -5.41 4.73 -10.61
CA ARG A 612 -4.47 5.87 -10.72
C ARG A 612 -3.87 5.90 -12.13
N PRO A 613 -3.96 7.01 -12.87
CA PRO A 613 -3.26 7.17 -14.13
C PRO A 613 -1.74 7.11 -13.90
N SER A 614 -1.04 6.35 -14.74
CA SER A 614 0.41 6.16 -14.66
C SER A 614 1.09 6.56 -15.98
N CYS A 615 0.66 7.69 -16.55
CA CYS A 615 1.04 8.10 -17.90
C CYS A 615 1.58 9.54 -18.00
N LEU A 616 2.50 9.74 -18.93
CA LEU A 616 2.82 11.06 -19.48
C LEU A 616 1.91 11.34 -20.67
N VAL A 617 1.11 12.41 -20.58
CA VAL A 617 0.28 12.88 -21.68
C VAL A 617 1.07 13.82 -22.59
N GLN A 618 1.06 13.50 -23.88
CA GLN A 618 1.70 14.25 -24.94
C GLN A 618 0.70 14.59 -26.04
N VAL A 619 0.75 15.82 -26.53
CA VAL A 619 -0.15 16.30 -27.58
C VAL A 619 0.66 16.86 -28.73
N ASP A 620 0.48 16.32 -29.93
CA ASP A 620 0.96 16.91 -31.17
C ASP A 620 -0.13 17.83 -31.75
N THR A 621 0.15 19.13 -31.80
CA THR A 621 -0.81 20.11 -32.31
C THR A 621 -0.12 21.26 -33.05
N ASN A 622 -0.87 21.90 -33.95
CA ASN A 622 -0.46 23.14 -34.60
C ASN A 622 -0.96 24.37 -33.83
N TYR A 623 -2.04 24.20 -33.05
CA TYR A 623 -2.67 25.26 -32.29
C TYR A 623 -2.70 24.89 -30.81
N VAL A 624 -2.56 25.91 -29.97
CA VAL A 624 -2.72 25.75 -28.54
C VAL A 624 -4.22 25.86 -28.17
N PRO A 625 -4.73 25.00 -27.27
CA PRO A 625 -6.13 25.01 -26.86
C PRO A 625 -6.47 26.22 -25.99
N ASP A 626 -7.76 26.44 -25.76
CA ASP A 626 -8.20 27.48 -24.84
C ASP A 626 -8.08 26.96 -23.40
N VAL A 627 -7.13 27.55 -22.67
CA VAL A 627 -6.84 27.23 -21.26
C VAL A 627 -7.00 28.51 -20.45
N ASP A 628 -7.75 28.41 -19.35
CA ASP A 628 -7.92 29.54 -18.43
C ASP A 628 -6.55 29.94 -17.85
N ALA A 629 -6.07 31.11 -18.24
CA ALA A 629 -4.80 31.67 -17.77
C ALA A 629 -4.73 31.83 -16.25
N THR A 630 -5.89 31.93 -15.58
CA THR A 630 -5.96 32.11 -14.13
C THR A 630 -5.80 30.80 -13.36
N ASP A 631 -5.85 29.65 -14.02
CA ASP A 631 -5.67 28.33 -13.39
C ASP A 631 -4.17 28.02 -13.17
N ALA A 632 -3.58 28.65 -12.16
CA ALA A 632 -2.17 28.48 -11.81
C ALA A 632 -1.78 27.01 -11.60
N ALA A 633 -2.70 26.18 -11.08
CA ALA A 633 -2.45 24.76 -10.87
C ALA A 633 -2.27 24.03 -12.21
N LEU A 634 -3.10 24.31 -13.22
CA LEU A 634 -2.92 23.72 -14.55
C LEU A 634 -1.64 24.22 -15.22
N TRP A 635 -1.32 25.51 -15.14
CA TRP A 635 -0.10 26.07 -15.76
C TRP A 635 1.21 25.54 -15.18
N GLN A 636 1.22 25.12 -13.91
CA GLN A 636 2.36 24.39 -13.34
C GLN A 636 2.66 23.06 -14.05
N ARG A 637 1.67 22.49 -14.75
CA ARG A 637 1.75 21.19 -15.43
C ARG A 637 2.05 21.29 -16.92
N VAL A 638 1.59 22.36 -17.58
CA VAL A 638 1.72 22.55 -19.03
C VAL A 638 3.19 22.82 -19.41
N ARG A 639 3.71 22.09 -20.39
CA ARG A 639 5.02 22.32 -21.02
C ARG A 639 4.87 22.33 -22.52
N VAL A 640 5.28 23.42 -23.18
CA VAL A 640 5.18 23.58 -24.63
C VAL A 640 6.56 23.43 -25.26
N VAL A 641 6.75 22.34 -26.00
CA VAL A 641 7.97 22.08 -26.77
C VAL A 641 7.82 22.72 -28.15
N PRO A 642 8.66 23.71 -28.52
CA PRO A 642 8.61 24.34 -29.83
C PRO A 642 9.30 23.48 -30.90
N TRP A 643 8.61 23.24 -32.02
CA TRP A 643 9.11 22.54 -33.21
C TRP A 643 9.11 23.49 -34.40
N GLU A 644 10.13 24.33 -34.49
CA GLU A 644 10.17 25.51 -35.37
C GLU A 644 10.70 25.22 -36.78
N GLN A 645 11.33 24.06 -36.96
CA GLN A 645 11.92 23.66 -38.24
C GLN A 645 10.87 23.37 -39.30
N ASP A 646 11.23 23.62 -40.55
CA ASP A 646 10.42 23.28 -41.72
C ASP A 646 11.23 22.42 -42.68
N PHE A 647 10.78 21.19 -42.89
CA PHE A 647 11.41 20.23 -43.78
C PHE A 647 10.76 20.14 -45.16
N ARG A 648 9.77 20.99 -45.47
CA ARG A 648 9.09 20.98 -46.77
C ARG A 648 10.07 21.04 -47.94
N GLY A 649 9.96 20.10 -48.88
CA GLY A 649 10.81 19.99 -50.06
C GLY A 649 12.20 19.37 -49.80
N ARG A 650 12.54 19.06 -48.55
CA ARG A 650 13.78 18.39 -48.14
C ARG A 650 13.51 17.24 -47.18
N GLU A 651 12.31 16.67 -47.20
CA GLU A 651 11.92 15.57 -46.34
C GLU A 651 12.70 14.30 -46.68
N ASP A 652 13.22 13.64 -45.64
CA ASP A 652 13.76 12.29 -45.76
C ASP A 652 12.62 11.27 -45.89
N ARG A 653 12.30 10.89 -47.14
CA ARG A 653 11.23 9.93 -47.46
C ARG A 653 11.44 8.54 -46.86
N HIS A 654 12.65 8.20 -46.45
CA HIS A 654 12.99 6.92 -45.85
C HIS A 654 13.12 6.99 -44.33
N LEU A 655 12.92 8.17 -43.72
CA LEU A 655 13.13 8.41 -42.30
C LEU A 655 12.41 7.39 -41.43
N GLN A 656 11.10 7.24 -41.56
CA GLN A 656 10.31 6.30 -40.75
C GLN A 656 10.81 4.86 -40.88
N SER A 657 11.14 4.42 -42.12
CA SER A 657 11.67 3.07 -42.34
C SER A 657 13.03 2.85 -41.68
N THR A 658 13.86 3.90 -41.61
CA THR A 658 15.15 3.87 -40.94
C THR A 658 14.99 3.88 -39.42
N LEU A 659 14.13 4.74 -38.87
CA LEU A 659 13.84 4.78 -37.43
C LEU A 659 13.25 3.46 -36.93
N LYS A 660 12.39 2.81 -37.73
CA LYS A 660 11.86 1.48 -37.42
C LYS A 660 12.94 0.40 -37.32
N ARG A 661 14.00 0.50 -38.15
CA ARG A 661 15.19 -0.38 -38.04
C ARG A 661 16.03 -0.09 -36.79
N GLU A 662 15.99 1.14 -36.29
CA GLU A 662 16.69 1.57 -35.08
C GLU A 662 15.87 1.37 -33.78
N ARG A 663 14.71 0.73 -33.83
CA ARG A 663 13.79 0.57 -32.67
C ARG A 663 14.46 0.07 -31.38
N GLU A 664 15.42 -0.85 -31.48
CA GLU A 664 16.18 -1.35 -30.32
C GLU A 664 17.07 -0.25 -29.71
N GLY A 665 17.69 0.58 -30.55
CA GLY A 665 18.45 1.75 -30.12
C GLY A 665 17.58 2.86 -29.57
N VAL A 666 16.37 3.07 -30.12
CA VAL A 666 15.39 4.02 -29.56
C VAL A 666 14.90 3.56 -28.18
N ALA A 667 14.69 2.25 -27.98
CA ALA A 667 14.39 1.67 -26.68
C ALA A 667 15.54 1.88 -25.68
N ALA A 668 16.78 1.59 -26.08
CA ALA A 668 17.99 1.85 -25.27
C ALA A 668 18.12 3.34 -24.91
N TRP A 669 17.88 4.22 -25.88
CA TRP A 669 17.89 5.67 -25.69
C TRP A 669 16.85 6.11 -24.65
N ALA A 670 15.62 5.61 -24.70
CA ALA A 670 14.57 5.98 -23.75
C ALA A 670 14.86 5.46 -22.32
N VAL A 671 15.32 4.22 -22.19
CA VAL A 671 15.72 3.65 -20.88
C VAL A 671 16.89 4.41 -20.29
N ALA A 672 17.90 4.78 -21.08
CA ALA A 672 18.98 5.64 -20.63
C ALA A 672 18.49 7.02 -20.16
N GLY A 673 17.41 7.54 -20.76
CA GLY A 673 16.69 8.71 -20.26
C GLY A 673 16.05 8.49 -18.89
N ALA A 674 15.42 7.34 -18.69
CA ALA A 674 14.79 6.98 -17.42
C ALA A 674 15.82 6.84 -16.29
N VAL A 675 16.95 6.18 -16.57
CA VAL A 675 18.07 6.04 -15.63
C VAL A 675 18.57 7.40 -15.17
N ARG A 676 18.79 8.34 -16.11
CA ARG A 676 19.23 9.70 -15.76
C ARG A 676 18.18 10.46 -14.94
N TRP A 677 16.91 10.32 -15.32
CA TRP A 677 15.82 10.97 -14.58
C TRP A 677 15.71 10.41 -13.15
N PHE A 678 15.74 9.09 -12.96
CA PHE A 678 15.72 8.47 -11.64
C PHE A 678 16.92 8.90 -10.78
N ALA A 679 18.12 8.97 -11.35
CA ALA A 679 19.29 9.48 -10.64
C ALA A 679 19.11 10.94 -10.17
N LYS A 680 18.49 11.80 -11.00
CA LYS A 680 18.13 13.17 -10.60
C LYS A 680 17.09 13.16 -9.48
N TYR A 681 16.03 12.37 -9.63
CA TYR A 681 14.94 12.23 -8.67
C TYR A 681 15.44 11.81 -7.28
N GLU A 682 16.33 10.80 -7.21
CA GLU A 682 16.94 10.33 -5.97
C GLU A 682 17.83 11.40 -5.32
N SER A 683 18.44 12.29 -6.11
CA SER A 683 19.18 13.45 -5.61
C SER A 683 18.30 14.64 -5.20
N GLY A 684 16.97 14.51 -5.27
CA GLY A 684 16.01 15.56 -4.96
C GLY A 684 15.80 16.59 -6.08
N LYS A 685 16.23 16.27 -7.31
CA LYS A 685 16.03 17.12 -8.51
C LYS A 685 14.98 16.50 -9.43
N GLY A 686 14.26 17.35 -10.18
CA GLY A 686 13.30 16.91 -11.19
C GLY A 686 13.79 17.10 -12.61
N LEU A 687 12.85 17.15 -13.56
CA LEU A 687 13.12 17.54 -14.94
C LEU A 687 13.59 18.99 -15.01
N GLU A 688 14.69 19.22 -15.73
CA GLU A 688 15.20 20.56 -16.04
C GLU A 688 14.66 20.98 -17.41
N PHE A 689 13.86 22.04 -17.45
CA PHE A 689 13.21 22.50 -18.67
C PHE A 689 14.17 23.39 -19.49
N PRO A 690 14.38 23.11 -20.79
CA PRO A 690 15.15 24.00 -21.66
C PRO A 690 14.52 25.39 -21.76
N SER A 691 15.36 26.43 -21.88
CA SER A 691 14.89 27.82 -21.99
C SER A 691 13.91 28.04 -23.16
N ALA A 692 14.04 27.28 -24.26
CA ALA A 692 13.09 27.30 -25.37
C ALA A 692 11.69 26.82 -24.95
N VAL A 693 11.62 25.76 -24.14
CA VAL A 693 10.37 25.22 -23.59
C VAL A 693 9.75 26.18 -22.59
N GLU A 694 10.56 26.74 -21.68
CA GLU A 694 10.09 27.73 -20.70
C GLU A 694 9.53 28.99 -21.37
N LYS A 695 10.28 29.57 -22.32
CA LYS A 695 9.85 30.75 -23.09
C LYS A 695 8.57 30.48 -23.87
N ARG A 696 8.49 29.34 -24.57
CA ARG A 696 7.30 28.99 -25.36
C ARG A 696 6.08 28.74 -24.48
N THR A 697 6.27 28.12 -23.32
CA THR A 697 5.21 27.89 -22.33
C THR A 697 4.71 29.21 -21.73
N ALA A 698 5.63 30.11 -21.35
CA ALA A 698 5.29 31.44 -20.85
C ALA A 698 4.51 32.24 -21.91
N HIS A 699 5.00 32.26 -23.15
CA HIS A 699 4.31 32.93 -24.25
C HIS A 699 2.89 32.39 -24.47
N TYR A 700 2.70 31.07 -24.40
CA TYR A 700 1.36 30.48 -24.51
C TYR A 700 0.43 30.94 -23.36
N ARG A 701 0.91 30.90 -22.12
CA ARG A 701 0.14 31.39 -20.95
C ARG A 701 -0.26 32.85 -21.10
N ASP A 702 0.70 33.68 -21.50
CA ASP A 702 0.52 35.13 -21.60
C ASP A 702 -0.44 35.47 -22.76
N ALA A 703 -0.39 34.73 -23.88
CA ALA A 703 -1.33 34.83 -24.99
C ALA A 703 -2.75 34.33 -24.64
N SER A 704 -2.86 33.39 -23.70
CA SER A 704 -4.15 32.83 -23.25
C SER A 704 -4.82 33.71 -22.19
N HIS A 705 -4.13 34.73 -21.69
CA HIS A 705 -4.69 35.64 -20.70
C HIS A 705 -5.86 36.44 -21.31
N PRO A 706 -7.03 36.53 -20.65
CA PRO A 706 -8.20 37.16 -21.24
C PRO A 706 -8.09 38.67 -21.43
N LEU A 707 -7.03 39.29 -20.88
CA LEU A 707 -6.65 40.68 -21.08
C LEU A 707 -5.43 40.85 -22.02
N SER A 708 -4.97 39.80 -22.70
CA SER A 708 -3.78 39.86 -23.57
C SER A 708 -3.95 40.86 -24.72
N GLY A 709 -5.11 40.83 -25.40
CA GLY A 709 -5.44 41.82 -26.45
C GLY A 709 -5.55 43.24 -25.88
N PHE A 710 -6.35 43.43 -24.83
CA PHE A 710 -6.54 44.74 -24.19
C PHE A 710 -5.23 45.36 -23.71
N ILE A 711 -4.43 44.61 -22.93
CA ILE A 711 -3.16 45.14 -22.41
C ILE A 711 -2.17 45.31 -23.55
N GLY A 712 -2.12 44.45 -24.57
CA GLY A 712 -1.21 44.61 -25.70
C GLY A 712 -1.54 45.78 -26.63
N GLU A 713 -2.79 46.24 -26.67
CA GLU A 713 -3.23 47.35 -27.53
C GLU A 713 -3.24 48.69 -26.78
N GLU A 714 -3.71 48.71 -25.53
CA GLU A 714 -3.90 49.94 -24.75
C GLU A 714 -2.72 50.27 -23.84
N TYR A 715 -1.90 49.27 -23.48
CA TYR A 715 -0.84 49.41 -22.50
C TYR A 715 0.46 48.69 -22.93
N GLU A 716 1.52 48.93 -22.18
CA GLU A 716 2.72 48.11 -22.23
C GLU A 716 3.18 47.79 -20.81
N VAL A 717 3.73 46.58 -20.63
CA VAL A 717 4.29 46.18 -19.36
C VAL A 717 5.71 46.74 -19.25
N ALA A 718 5.83 47.93 -18.67
CA ALA A 718 7.09 48.66 -18.53
C ALA A 718 7.43 48.93 -17.06
N GLU A 719 8.64 48.55 -16.63
CA GLU A 719 9.09 48.74 -15.25
C GLU A 719 8.97 50.21 -14.82
N GLY A 720 8.32 50.45 -13.67
CA GLY A 720 8.11 51.80 -13.14
C GLY A 720 6.85 52.52 -13.67
N GLY A 721 6.16 51.96 -14.67
CA GLY A 721 4.84 52.40 -15.09
C GLY A 721 3.82 52.35 -13.95
N PHE A 722 2.85 53.27 -13.94
CA PHE A 722 1.73 53.23 -13.01
C PHE A 722 0.48 53.82 -13.65
N VAL A 723 -0.62 53.08 -13.57
CA VAL A 723 -1.95 53.51 -14.03
C VAL A 723 -2.98 53.27 -12.93
N SER A 724 -3.97 54.15 -12.80
CA SER A 724 -4.96 54.01 -11.74
C SER A 724 -6.00 52.92 -12.04
N LYS A 725 -6.62 52.34 -11.01
CA LYS A 725 -7.72 51.36 -11.21
C LYS A 725 -8.88 51.93 -12.02
N THR A 726 -9.28 53.17 -11.72
CA THR A 726 -10.38 53.84 -12.42
C THR A 726 -10.08 54.00 -13.91
N GLU A 727 -8.88 54.50 -14.23
CA GLU A 727 -8.42 54.70 -15.61
C GLU A 727 -8.36 53.41 -16.41
N THR A 728 -7.79 52.34 -15.84
CA THR A 728 -7.73 51.03 -16.50
C THR A 728 -9.12 50.43 -16.73
N TRP A 729 -10.07 50.62 -15.82
CA TRP A 729 -11.45 50.17 -16.00
C TRP A 729 -12.19 50.97 -17.09
N ASP A 730 -12.02 52.29 -17.11
CA ASP A 730 -12.67 53.14 -18.12
C ASP A 730 -12.10 52.86 -19.53
N ARG A 731 -10.79 52.63 -19.63
CA ARG A 731 -10.13 52.18 -20.86
C ARG A 731 -10.64 50.82 -21.32
N TYR A 732 -10.73 49.84 -20.41
CA TYR A 732 -11.28 48.52 -20.74
C TYR A 732 -12.70 48.59 -21.29
N ARG A 733 -13.56 49.42 -20.69
CA ARG A 733 -14.93 49.62 -21.19
C ARG A 733 -14.95 50.20 -22.61
N SER A 734 -14.10 51.20 -22.87
CA SER A 734 -14.01 51.83 -24.19
C SER A 734 -13.52 50.82 -25.23
N TRP A 735 -12.46 50.07 -24.91
CA TRP A 735 -11.91 49.02 -25.77
C TRP A 735 -12.93 47.90 -26.05
N VAL A 736 -13.73 47.50 -25.05
CA VAL A 736 -14.84 46.53 -25.22
C VAL A 736 -15.88 47.04 -26.23
N GLU A 737 -16.24 48.32 -26.15
CA GLU A 737 -17.20 48.95 -27.06
C GLU A 737 -16.63 49.04 -28.48
N GLU A 738 -15.37 49.45 -28.63
CA GLU A 738 -14.66 49.55 -29.91
C GLU A 738 -14.47 48.19 -30.59
N CYS A 739 -14.11 47.15 -29.83
CA CYS A 739 -13.96 45.79 -30.33
C CYS A 739 -15.30 45.05 -30.52
N GLY A 740 -16.42 45.61 -30.08
CA GLY A 740 -17.74 44.98 -30.17
C GLY A 740 -17.89 43.70 -29.32
N ILE A 741 -17.23 43.63 -28.17
CA ILE A 741 -17.23 42.44 -27.29
C ILE A 741 -18.62 42.28 -26.64
N ARG A 742 -19.32 41.20 -26.97
CA ARG A 742 -20.70 40.93 -26.51
C ARG A 742 -20.85 40.57 -25.03
N HIS A 743 -19.81 40.03 -24.42
CA HIS A 743 -19.83 39.55 -23.04
C HIS A 743 -18.63 40.09 -22.24
N PRO A 744 -18.66 41.37 -21.83
CA PRO A 744 -17.56 41.97 -21.09
C PRO A 744 -17.45 41.45 -19.66
N MET A 745 -16.25 41.57 -19.09
CA MET A 745 -16.02 41.26 -17.68
C MET A 745 -16.73 42.27 -16.77
N THR A 746 -17.16 41.80 -15.59
CA THR A 746 -17.54 42.71 -14.51
C THR A 746 -16.30 43.40 -13.95
N ARG A 747 -16.46 44.58 -13.35
CA ARG A 747 -15.34 45.37 -12.80
C ARG A 747 -14.42 44.58 -11.86
N ASN A 748 -15.00 43.77 -10.98
CA ASN A 748 -14.21 42.95 -10.05
C ASN A 748 -13.41 41.88 -10.81
N LYS A 749 -14.07 41.15 -11.74
CA LYS A 749 -13.39 40.14 -12.58
C LYS A 749 -12.28 40.75 -13.43
N PHE A 750 -12.50 41.94 -13.98
CA PHE A 750 -11.47 42.68 -14.72
C PHE A 750 -10.26 42.95 -13.83
N TYR A 751 -10.45 43.56 -12.65
CA TYR A 751 -9.32 43.83 -11.76
C TYR A 751 -8.63 42.57 -11.25
N ASP A 752 -9.38 41.50 -11.00
CA ASP A 752 -8.81 40.20 -10.62
C ASP A 752 -7.91 39.69 -11.76
N ALA A 753 -8.38 39.74 -13.00
CA ALA A 753 -7.59 39.39 -14.18
C ALA A 753 -6.39 40.33 -14.40
N THR A 754 -6.50 41.63 -14.14
CA THR A 754 -5.36 42.56 -14.28
C THR A 754 -4.26 42.24 -13.26
N ARG A 755 -4.61 41.77 -12.06
CA ARG A 755 -3.62 41.34 -11.04
C ARG A 755 -2.92 40.05 -11.41
N THR A 756 -3.56 39.18 -12.20
CA THR A 756 -2.94 37.95 -12.69
C THR A 756 -2.15 38.15 -13.98
N PHE A 757 -2.15 39.35 -14.56
CA PHE A 757 -1.41 39.63 -15.78
C PHE A 757 0.10 39.60 -15.52
N PRO A 758 0.89 38.88 -16.35
CA PRO A 758 2.34 38.78 -16.20
C PRO A 758 3.03 40.14 -16.09
N GLY A 759 3.85 40.33 -15.05
CA GLY A 759 4.64 41.54 -14.82
C GLY A 759 3.89 42.71 -14.18
N VAL A 760 2.57 42.62 -13.99
CA VAL A 760 1.72 43.66 -13.38
C VAL A 760 1.55 43.41 -11.89
N MET A 761 1.64 44.47 -11.08
CA MET A 761 1.45 44.37 -9.62
C MET A 761 0.47 45.43 -9.12
N GLU A 762 -0.42 45.09 -8.19
CA GLU A 762 -1.25 46.12 -7.54
C GLU A 762 -0.41 46.90 -6.51
N THR A 763 -0.51 48.23 -6.54
CA THR A 763 0.14 49.09 -5.55
C THR A 763 -0.68 50.36 -5.29
N ALA A 764 -0.25 51.15 -4.30
CA ALA A 764 -0.74 52.50 -4.07
C ALA A 764 0.38 53.50 -4.35
N ARG A 765 0.11 54.51 -5.17
CA ARG A 765 1.03 55.63 -5.46
C ARG A 765 0.29 56.94 -5.22
N ASN A 766 0.84 57.81 -4.38
CA ASN A 766 0.26 59.12 -4.03
C ASN A 766 -1.23 59.04 -3.60
N GLY A 767 -1.58 58.04 -2.77
CA GLY A 767 -2.96 57.85 -2.27
C GLY A 767 -3.95 57.24 -3.26
N LYS A 768 -3.55 56.97 -4.51
CA LYS A 768 -4.38 56.29 -5.52
C LYS A 768 -3.99 54.82 -5.63
N ARG A 769 -4.97 53.91 -5.58
CA ARG A 769 -4.77 52.48 -5.85
C ARG A 769 -4.75 52.24 -7.36
N GLY A 770 -3.79 51.46 -7.82
CA GLY A 770 -3.54 51.23 -9.24
C GLY A 770 -2.64 50.05 -9.50
N PHE A 771 -2.19 49.93 -10.73
CA PHE A 771 -1.35 48.85 -11.21
C PHE A 771 0.03 49.41 -11.56
N LYS A 772 1.06 48.85 -10.92
CA LYS A 772 2.49 49.07 -11.21
C LYS A 772 2.89 48.23 -12.42
N ASN A 773 3.89 48.74 -13.14
CA ASN A 773 4.47 48.21 -14.35
C ASN A 773 3.52 48.21 -15.56
N LEU A 774 2.50 49.05 -15.54
CA LEU A 774 1.67 49.33 -16.71
C LEU A 774 1.85 50.78 -17.11
N ARG A 775 2.12 51.02 -18.40
CA ARG A 775 2.22 52.34 -19.01
C ARG A 775 1.20 52.41 -20.15
N ASP A 776 0.42 53.48 -20.22
CA ASP A 776 -0.56 53.73 -21.29
C ASP A 776 0.21 54.03 -22.59
N CYS A 777 -0.05 53.25 -23.64
CA CYS A 777 0.61 53.39 -24.95
C CYS A 777 0.26 54.72 -25.65
N ASN A 778 -0.87 55.32 -25.28
CA ASN A 778 -1.39 56.55 -25.84
C ASN A 778 -1.14 57.77 -24.94
N ALA A 779 -0.40 57.61 -23.83
CA ALA A 779 0.00 58.73 -23.00
C ALA A 779 0.98 59.63 -23.76
N PRO A 780 0.72 60.95 -23.87
CA PRO A 780 1.67 61.86 -24.49
C PRO A 780 2.99 61.83 -23.72
N GLU A 781 4.13 61.66 -24.42
CA GLU A 781 5.45 61.73 -23.81
C GLU A 781 5.55 62.99 -22.94
N ALA A 782 5.83 62.79 -21.65
CA ALA A 782 5.99 63.90 -20.73
C ALA A 782 7.15 64.76 -21.21
N LYS A 783 6.84 65.96 -21.75
CA LYS A 783 7.85 67.00 -22.00
C LYS A 783 8.61 67.22 -20.70
N ALA A 784 9.90 66.89 -20.70
CA ALA A 784 10.82 67.30 -19.65
C ALA A 784 10.84 68.83 -19.59
N GLY A 785 10.04 69.41 -18.70
CA GLY A 785 10.10 70.83 -18.38
C GLY A 785 11.42 71.13 -17.66
N PRO A 786 12.05 72.30 -17.90
CA PRO A 786 13.33 72.63 -17.30
C PRO A 786 13.17 72.70 -15.78
N GLY A 787 14.02 71.98 -15.06
CA GLY A 787 13.99 71.94 -13.59
C GLY A 787 14.20 73.32 -12.99
N ILE A 788 13.26 73.75 -12.13
CA ILE A 788 13.27 75.03 -11.41
C ILE A 788 14.03 74.95 -10.07
N PHE A 789 14.72 73.84 -9.77
CA PHE A 789 15.54 73.74 -8.56
C PHE A 789 16.99 73.41 -8.91
N GLY A 790 17.70 74.42 -9.42
CA GLY A 790 19.14 74.55 -9.26
C GLY A 790 19.40 75.74 -8.33
N GLY A 791 19.77 75.46 -7.09
CA GLY A 791 20.09 76.47 -6.09
C GLY A 791 21.00 75.87 -5.03
N ASP A 792 22.23 76.38 -5.01
CA ASP A 792 23.36 76.10 -4.12
C ASP A 792 23.00 75.93 -2.64
N HIS A 793 23.46 74.83 -2.03
CA HIS A 793 24.41 74.77 -0.89
C HIS A 793 24.47 73.37 -0.26
#